data_AF-X0BTQ0-F1
#
_entry.id   AF-X0BTQ0-F1
#
_cell.length_a   1.000
_cell.length_b   1.000
_cell.length_c   1.000
_cell.angle_alpha   90.00
_cell.angle_beta   90.00
_cell.angle_gamma   90.00
#
_symmetry.space_group_name_H-M   'P 1'
#
loop_
_entity.id
_entity.type
_entity.pdbx_description
1 polymer ?
#
loop_
_entity_poly.entity_id
_entity_poly.type
_entity_poly.pdbx_seq_one_letter_code
_entity_poly.pdbx_strand_id
1 'polypeptide(L)'
;MADSQSRQSSVRSSSAAPIRTRVARVACKACHARRVKCDAADGQPCWHCRTRDVTCELIDSKRGKYARRSTAQRVSRRQQAQSPVDQHDTMHDSIAVITPQSNENSQYQGQSQPVPSNIAQNNEPGSQQQSLSGNDKSYFLGDSSSLSYIVEMICSPRGGVSEPVKVHYPIPASIADRAIIPTRPQVEPLRVQDALTMPPKEISDRLVHTFFEIIHPPYPVIDRRAFSELYRQGKAPPMLLHAMFLVTFILCDESLIQAAGFSDRTAARKHHYLRAKTLYDVDHETDRNVLTAAIFLLGFWWNGPDDQKDSWFWLGCATSCAQSLGMYRSTVASRLSPEKRALRKRIWWSIYTRDRHTAACLGKPCRIRDEDCDIEPLTEEDFYFDDDHNDPLITRQEEHHTALAIEMAKAAEILGDIVIAEYSPRRPDLEQYKPDRLKQRLEQWEAQLPKCMQRAQLDETLGPAFWATQLHMAYQNYYILLFRPKAIEDLTPSEAEGDIWARRAADSITRMTEDLLAVGAMSKSQMHIVPAVFGALSIHTLVICRKDPIRRQLAGNKSRQCILALSELAKHWPVGLWIMRFFGNLMRRLTGQGSAVSAGSIVDVTSRIANCNRNEDSTLTEVSRATSQTLAENGGPFTDATNAQVAGAVMETNDLFQQPADQFSFDNFWAEDTIDVDLLLQHGLCPLLPGNFGTFPPMSDPQGF
;
A
#
# COMPACT_ATOMS: atom_id res chain seq x y z
N MET A 1 63.53 -8.86 31.16
CA MET A 1 63.20 -9.27 32.54
C MET A 1 61.78 -8.83 32.82
N ALA A 2 60.88 -9.76 33.13
CA ALA A 2 59.66 -9.45 33.86
C ALA A 2 60.01 -9.43 35.36
N ASP A 3 59.34 -8.62 36.20
CA ASP A 3 58.20 -9.09 37.01
C ASP A 3 57.64 -8.04 38.00
N SER A 4 56.41 -8.29 38.44
CA SER A 4 55.85 -8.01 39.78
C SER A 4 55.44 -6.59 40.30
N GLN A 5 54.11 -6.42 40.42
CA GLN A 5 53.32 -6.08 41.64
C GLN A 5 53.45 -4.75 42.42
N SER A 6 52.34 -3.98 42.48
CA SER A 6 51.51 -3.71 43.69
C SER A 6 50.30 -2.81 43.32
N ARG A 7 49.02 -3.17 43.57
CA ARG A 7 48.19 -2.90 44.78
C ARG A 7 48.22 -1.40 45.22
N GLN A 8 47.11 -0.70 45.52
CA GLN A 8 45.80 -1.15 46.03
C GLN A 8 44.64 -0.15 45.75
N SER A 9 43.42 -0.50 46.15
CA SER A 9 42.12 0.12 45.82
C SER A 9 41.63 1.23 46.76
N SER A 10 40.84 2.19 46.26
CA SER A 10 39.88 2.98 47.06
C SER A 10 38.56 3.28 46.33
N VAL A 11 37.47 3.03 47.06
CA VAL A 11 36.04 3.09 46.73
C VAL A 11 35.54 4.40 46.09
N ARG A 12 34.63 4.29 45.12
CA ARG A 12 33.47 5.21 44.96
C ARG A 12 32.22 4.45 44.50
N SER A 13 31.06 4.87 45.02
CA SER A 13 29.77 4.16 44.97
C SER A 13 29.02 4.31 43.65
N SER A 14 28.52 3.20 43.10
CA SER A 14 27.54 3.19 42.01
C SER A 14 26.10 3.33 42.54
N SER A 15 25.39 4.36 42.07
CA SER A 15 23.95 4.53 42.34
C SER A 15 23.14 3.53 41.53
N ALA A 16 22.32 2.71 42.19
CA ALA A 16 21.46 1.73 41.53
C ALA A 16 20.24 2.40 40.85
N ALA A 17 19.98 2.04 39.60
CA ALA A 17 18.80 2.46 38.85
C ALA A 17 17.52 1.72 39.34
N PRO A 18 16.32 2.33 39.20
CA PRO A 18 15.11 1.81 39.83
C PRO A 18 14.59 0.52 39.19
N ILE A 19 14.25 -0.45 40.04
CA ILE A 19 13.66 -1.74 39.65
C ILE A 19 12.24 -1.52 39.11
N ARG A 20 11.97 -1.97 37.88
CA ARG A 20 10.61 -1.98 37.30
C ARG A 20 9.72 -2.98 38.05
N THR A 21 8.76 -2.47 38.82
CA THR A 21 7.74 -3.26 39.54
C THR A 21 7.05 -4.28 38.63
N ARG A 22 6.98 -5.54 39.05
CA ARG A 22 6.23 -6.57 38.29
C ARG A 22 4.76 -6.52 38.70
N VAL A 23 3.86 -6.55 37.71
CA VAL A 23 2.41 -6.52 38.01
C VAL A 23 2.02 -7.82 38.72
N ALA A 24 1.47 -7.69 39.92
CA ALA A 24 0.97 -8.83 40.67
C ALA A 24 -0.19 -9.51 39.92
N ARG A 25 -0.14 -10.84 39.78
CA ARG A 25 -1.24 -11.63 39.18
C ARG A 25 -2.53 -11.63 40.02
N VAL A 26 -2.43 -11.17 41.26
CA VAL A 26 -3.51 -11.06 42.25
C VAL A 26 -3.28 -9.78 43.04
N ALA A 27 -4.29 -8.92 43.15
CA ALA A 27 -4.26 -7.73 44.02
C ALA A 27 -4.70 -8.09 45.45
N CYS A 28 -4.28 -7.28 46.44
CA CYS A 28 -4.84 -7.37 47.78
C CYS A 28 -6.27 -6.80 47.84
N LYS A 29 -7.07 -7.26 48.81
CA LYS A 29 -8.48 -6.86 49.01
C LYS A 29 -8.63 -5.33 49.07
N ALA A 30 -7.73 -4.66 49.80
CA ALA A 30 -7.75 -3.20 49.96
C ALA A 30 -7.44 -2.42 48.66
N CYS A 31 -6.46 -2.85 47.86
CA CYS A 31 -6.16 -2.22 46.57
C CYS A 31 -7.25 -2.53 45.53
N HIS A 32 -7.77 -3.76 45.52
CA HIS A 32 -8.85 -4.17 44.63
C HIS A 32 -10.15 -3.38 44.88
N ALA A 33 -10.58 -3.27 46.14
CA ALA A 33 -11.76 -2.48 46.51
C ALA A 33 -11.65 -1.01 46.08
N ARG A 34 -10.44 -0.46 46.07
CA ARG A 34 -10.14 0.94 45.67
C ARG A 34 -9.78 1.09 44.18
N ARG A 35 -9.79 0.01 43.39
CA ARG A 35 -9.42 -0.04 41.96
C ARG A 35 -8.04 0.58 41.64
N VAL A 36 -7.07 0.42 42.55
CA VAL A 36 -5.69 0.93 42.39
C VAL A 36 -4.70 -0.21 42.14
N LYS A 37 -3.62 0.09 41.40
CA LYS A 37 -2.57 -0.88 41.07
C LYS A 37 -1.93 -1.43 42.35
N CYS A 38 -1.82 -2.76 42.44
CA CYS A 38 -1.29 -3.45 43.61
C CYS A 38 0.09 -4.06 43.29
N ASP A 39 1.06 -3.76 44.15
CA ASP A 39 2.46 -4.20 44.11
C ASP A 39 2.74 -5.37 45.07
N ALA A 40 1.70 -6.04 45.59
CA ALA A 40 1.83 -7.11 46.59
C ALA A 40 2.63 -8.36 46.14
N ALA A 41 3.01 -8.46 44.86
CA ALA A 41 3.93 -9.49 44.37
C ALA A 41 5.41 -9.15 44.61
N ASP A 42 5.74 -7.86 44.79
CA ASP A 42 7.09 -7.39 45.10
C ASP A 42 7.33 -7.32 46.63
N GLY A 43 6.26 -7.38 47.45
CA GLY A 43 6.32 -7.57 48.90
C GLY A 43 4.97 -7.40 49.62
N GLN A 44 4.78 -8.10 50.75
CA GLN A 44 3.58 -8.02 51.59
C GLN A 44 3.97 -7.51 53.00
N PRO A 45 3.38 -6.43 53.52
CA PRO A 45 2.34 -5.59 52.91
C PRO A 45 2.85 -4.74 51.74
N CYS A 46 1.98 -4.59 50.74
CA CYS A 46 2.22 -3.79 49.55
C CYS A 46 2.34 -2.29 49.91
N TRP A 47 2.99 -1.48 49.06
CA TRP A 47 3.27 -0.08 49.35
C TRP A 47 2.00 0.72 49.72
N HIS A 48 0.91 0.50 48.98
CA HIS A 48 -0.38 1.15 49.23
C HIS A 48 -1.02 0.79 50.58
N CYS A 49 -0.77 -0.41 51.10
CA CYS A 49 -1.25 -0.84 52.41
C CYS A 49 -0.34 -0.36 53.54
N ARG A 50 0.99 -0.41 53.31
CA ARG A 50 2.02 0.05 54.24
C ARG A 50 1.91 1.55 54.55
N THR A 51 1.75 2.38 53.52
CA THR A 51 1.60 3.84 53.65
C THR A 51 0.29 4.26 54.34
N ARG A 52 -0.67 3.35 54.50
CA ARG A 52 -2.00 3.62 55.08
C ARG A 52 -2.28 2.84 56.37
N ASP A 53 -1.30 2.07 56.84
CA ASP A 53 -1.41 1.19 58.01
C ASP A 53 -2.67 0.30 58.01
N VAL A 54 -2.95 -0.33 56.85
CA VAL A 54 -4.10 -1.24 56.67
C VAL A 54 -3.66 -2.65 56.30
N THR A 55 -4.38 -3.66 56.81
CA THR A 55 -4.08 -5.08 56.60
C THR A 55 -4.06 -5.45 55.11
N CYS A 56 -2.91 -5.96 54.65
CA CYS A 56 -2.70 -6.35 53.25
C CYS A 56 -3.00 -7.84 53.04
N GLU A 57 -4.26 -8.20 52.84
CA GLU A 57 -4.68 -9.57 52.51
C GLU A 57 -4.82 -9.77 51.00
N LEU A 58 -4.21 -10.83 50.43
CA LEU A 58 -4.39 -11.20 49.02
C LEU A 58 -5.80 -11.81 48.77
N ILE A 59 -6.26 -11.75 47.52
CA ILE A 59 -7.52 -12.37 47.09
C ILE A 59 -7.25 -13.82 46.65
N ASP A 60 -7.90 -14.79 47.29
CA ASP A 60 -7.78 -16.19 46.89
C ASP A 60 -8.37 -16.45 45.50
N SER A 61 -7.50 -16.73 44.52
CA SER A 61 -7.92 -17.07 43.16
C SER A 61 -8.47 -18.49 43.10
N LYS A 62 -9.77 -18.63 42.77
CA LYS A 62 -10.43 -19.91 42.54
C LYS A 62 -10.11 -20.57 41.18
N ARG A 63 -9.20 -20.01 40.36
CA ARG A 63 -8.76 -20.64 39.10
C ARG A 63 -7.65 -21.67 39.36
N GLY A 64 -7.95 -22.94 39.10
CA GLY A 64 -7.14 -24.10 39.47
C GLY A 64 -5.75 -24.18 38.83
N LYS A 65 -4.86 -24.91 39.52
CA LYS A 65 -3.47 -25.18 39.11
C LYS A 65 -3.40 -26.32 38.10
N TYR A 66 -3.14 -26.03 36.83
CA TYR A 66 -2.60 -27.03 35.90
C TYR A 66 -1.07 -26.95 35.87
N ALA A 67 -0.40 -27.99 36.35
CA ALA A 67 1.06 -28.09 36.34
C ALA A 67 1.57 -28.63 34.99
N ARG A 68 2.26 -27.79 34.20
CA ARG A 68 3.07 -28.27 33.08
C ARG A 68 4.31 -28.98 33.63
N ARG A 69 4.45 -30.29 33.39
CA ARG A 69 5.72 -31.02 33.61
C ARG A 69 6.79 -30.45 32.68
N SER A 70 7.98 -30.16 33.21
CA SER A 70 9.12 -29.66 32.44
C SER A 70 9.99 -30.79 31.90
N THR A 71 10.63 -30.52 30.76
CA THR A 71 11.54 -31.44 30.06
C THR A 71 12.89 -31.47 30.78
N ALA A 72 13.04 -32.33 31.79
CA ALA A 72 14.28 -32.46 32.55
C ALA A 72 14.58 -33.91 33.03
N GLN A 73 14.32 -34.91 32.17
CA GLN A 73 14.73 -36.31 32.41
C GLN A 73 14.91 -37.05 31.09
N ARG A 74 15.97 -36.71 30.34
CA ARG A 74 16.36 -37.41 29.10
C ARG A 74 17.86 -37.61 28.92
N VAL A 75 18.60 -37.66 30.03
CA VAL A 75 20.04 -37.97 30.09
C VAL A 75 20.29 -39.06 31.14
N SER A 76 19.83 -40.30 30.85
CA SER A 76 20.39 -41.55 31.39
C SER A 76 19.68 -42.77 30.79
N ARG A 77 19.91 -43.02 29.48
CA ARG A 77 19.74 -44.31 28.78
C ARG A 77 20.11 -44.14 27.30
N ARG A 78 21.41 -43.93 27.04
CA ARG A 78 21.98 -43.97 25.69
C ARG A 78 23.42 -44.47 25.69
N GLN A 79 23.64 -45.58 26.40
CA GLN A 79 24.82 -46.44 26.31
C GLN A 79 24.35 -47.89 26.41
N GLN A 80 24.01 -48.48 25.25
CA GLN A 80 24.11 -49.91 24.89
C GLN A 80 23.43 -50.13 23.52
N ALA A 81 23.88 -51.17 22.81
CA ALA A 81 23.47 -51.62 21.48
C ALA A 81 23.92 -50.77 20.27
N GLN A 82 25.10 -51.12 19.75
CA GLN A 82 25.40 -51.08 18.30
C GLN A 82 25.17 -52.49 17.71
N SER A 83 25.04 -52.57 16.38
CA SER A 83 25.27 -53.77 15.54
C SER A 83 24.06 -54.73 15.31
N PRO A 84 23.97 -55.42 14.13
CA PRO A 84 22.80 -55.27 13.24
C PRO A 84 22.27 -56.57 12.55
N VAL A 85 21.45 -56.41 11.49
CA VAL A 85 21.31 -57.28 10.26
C VAL A 85 20.02 -58.15 10.05
N ASP A 86 19.45 -57.98 8.85
CA ASP A 86 18.62 -58.81 7.91
C ASP A 86 17.16 -59.35 8.09
N GLN A 87 16.29 -58.85 7.18
CA GLN A 87 15.50 -59.48 6.08
C GLN A 87 14.40 -60.58 6.23
N HIS A 88 13.45 -60.52 5.25
CA HIS A 88 12.49 -61.54 4.75
C HIS A 88 11.33 -61.99 5.71
N ASP A 89 10.08 -62.29 5.31
CA ASP A 89 9.39 -62.20 3.99
C ASP A 89 7.83 -62.22 4.07
N THR A 90 7.18 -61.97 2.92
CA THR A 90 5.82 -62.34 2.41
C THR A 90 4.52 -62.42 3.26
N MET A 91 3.56 -61.57 2.84
CA MET A 91 2.14 -61.83 2.43
C MET A 91 1.21 -62.84 3.18
N HIS A 92 0.03 -62.35 3.58
CA HIS A 92 -1.25 -62.84 3.02
C HIS A 92 -2.41 -61.82 3.17
N ASP A 93 -3.45 -62.01 2.36
CA ASP A 93 -4.35 -60.97 1.84
C ASP A 93 -5.76 -60.89 2.48
N SER A 94 -6.53 -59.88 2.03
CA SER A 94 -8.01 -59.72 2.14
C SER A 94 -8.63 -59.13 3.42
N ILE A 95 -9.69 -58.30 3.42
CA ILE A 95 -10.22 -57.18 2.61
C ILE A 95 -11.66 -56.88 3.13
N ALA A 96 -12.06 -55.60 3.08
CA ALA A 96 -13.43 -55.05 3.13
C ALA A 96 -14.22 -54.94 4.47
N VAL A 97 -14.52 -53.66 4.79
CA VAL A 97 -15.86 -53.06 5.09
C VAL A 97 -16.79 -53.77 6.08
N ILE A 98 -17.23 -53.05 7.12
CA ILE A 98 -18.66 -52.84 7.47
C ILE A 98 -18.84 -51.69 8.48
N THR A 99 -19.99 -51.01 8.34
CA THR A 99 -20.56 -49.92 9.15
C THR A 99 -20.86 -50.31 10.61
N PRO A 100 -21.29 -49.34 11.44
CA PRO A 100 -22.45 -49.62 12.31
C PRO A 100 -23.58 -48.58 12.17
N GLN A 101 -24.82 -49.06 12.19
CA GLN A 101 -26.04 -48.25 12.32
C GLN A 101 -26.81 -48.62 13.61
N SER A 102 -27.46 -47.60 14.19
CA SER A 102 -28.80 -47.59 14.84
C SER A 102 -29.20 -48.55 15.99
N ASN A 103 -29.74 -47.90 17.04
CA ASN A 103 -30.97 -48.22 17.80
C ASN A 103 -30.99 -49.50 18.69
N GLU A 104 -31.83 -49.62 19.73
CA GLU A 104 -32.99 -48.82 20.19
C GLU A 104 -33.27 -49.02 21.70
N ASN A 105 -33.88 -48.05 22.39
CA ASN A 105 -35.03 -48.32 23.28
C ASN A 105 -35.76 -47.04 23.75
N SER A 106 -37.08 -47.14 23.91
CA SER A 106 -38.01 -46.01 24.04
C SER A 106 -38.67 -45.90 25.43
N GLN A 107 -39.00 -44.69 25.89
CA GLN A 107 -40.18 -44.47 26.75
C GLN A 107 -40.76 -43.04 26.67
N TYR A 108 -42.08 -43.00 26.81
CA TYR A 108 -43.08 -41.99 26.41
C TYR A 108 -43.21 -40.71 27.25
N GLN A 109 -44.03 -39.76 26.73
CA GLN A 109 -44.72 -38.61 27.38
C GLN A 109 -43.86 -37.40 27.80
N GLY A 110 -44.28 -36.13 27.64
CA GLY A 110 -45.44 -35.57 26.91
C GLY A 110 -45.65 -34.05 27.17
N GLN A 111 -46.29 -33.36 26.21
CA GLN A 111 -47.03 -32.07 26.31
C GLN A 111 -46.31 -30.70 26.55
N SER A 112 -46.87 -29.68 25.84
CA SER A 112 -46.95 -28.23 26.13
C SER A 112 -45.71 -27.29 26.10
N GLN A 113 -45.71 -26.37 25.13
CA GLN A 113 -45.42 -24.93 25.33
C GLN A 113 -46.71 -24.20 25.80
N PRO A 114 -46.81 -22.84 25.93
CA PRO A 114 -45.81 -21.75 26.11
C PRO A 114 -46.14 -20.68 27.21
N VAL A 115 -45.12 -20.03 27.83
CA VAL A 115 -45.14 -18.58 28.26
C VAL A 115 -46.19 -18.27 29.40
N PRO A 116 -46.47 -17.04 29.97
CA PRO A 116 -45.83 -15.70 30.00
C PRO A 116 -45.35 -15.12 31.37
N SER A 117 -44.59 -14.03 31.26
CA SER A 117 -44.58 -12.72 31.97
C SER A 117 -45.40 -12.45 33.26
N ASN A 118 -44.90 -11.57 34.17
CA ASN A 118 -45.31 -10.13 34.26
C ASN A 118 -44.85 -9.30 35.50
N ILE A 119 -44.56 -8.00 35.26
CA ILE A 119 -44.95 -6.78 36.05
C ILE A 119 -44.35 -6.60 37.49
N ALA A 120 -43.94 -5.42 38.00
CA ALA A 120 -43.88 -4.02 37.51
C ALA A 120 -42.72 -3.19 38.12
N GLN A 121 -42.22 -2.23 37.32
CA GLN A 121 -42.10 -0.77 37.58
C GLN A 121 -41.91 -0.22 39.02
N ASN A 122 -40.90 0.64 39.24
CA ASN A 122 -41.13 2.10 39.22
C ASN A 122 -39.87 3.00 39.30
N ASN A 123 -39.97 4.11 38.55
CA ASN A 123 -39.32 5.44 38.68
C ASN A 123 -37.90 5.72 38.12
N GLU A 124 -37.84 6.87 37.42
CA GLU A 124 -36.80 7.42 36.55
C GLU A 124 -35.89 8.49 37.27
N PRO A 125 -35.27 9.47 36.57
CA PRO A 125 -34.11 9.34 35.69
C PRO A 125 -32.91 10.20 36.13
N GLY A 126 -31.69 9.66 36.03
CA GLY A 126 -30.44 10.44 36.15
C GLY A 126 -29.75 10.58 34.78
N SER A 127 -30.14 11.58 33.99
CA SER A 127 -29.61 11.79 32.64
C SER A 127 -28.17 12.31 32.62
N GLN A 128 -27.21 11.39 32.52
CA GLN A 128 -25.90 11.66 31.92
C GLN A 128 -25.60 10.64 30.82
N GLN A 129 -26.20 10.86 29.65
CA GLN A 129 -25.61 10.36 28.41
C GLN A 129 -24.27 11.07 28.21
N GLN A 130 -23.19 10.45 28.70
CA GLN A 130 -21.87 10.76 28.21
C GLN A 130 -21.83 10.34 26.73
N SER A 131 -21.90 11.32 25.84
CA SER A 131 -21.57 11.13 24.43
C SER A 131 -20.14 10.61 24.34
N LEU A 132 -20.01 9.32 24.01
CA LEU A 132 -18.72 8.77 23.58
C LEU A 132 -18.26 9.57 22.36
N SER A 133 -17.20 10.37 22.54
CA SER A 133 -16.66 11.26 21.51
C SER A 133 -16.28 10.45 20.28
N GLY A 134 -16.99 10.67 19.16
CA GLY A 134 -17.00 9.79 17.99
C GLY A 134 -15.76 9.78 17.09
N ASN A 135 -14.55 9.94 17.64
CA ASN A 135 -13.30 10.10 16.89
C ASN A 135 -12.27 8.96 17.02
N ASP A 136 -12.64 7.82 17.62
CA ASP A 136 -11.75 6.66 17.82
C ASP A 136 -11.48 5.82 16.55
N LYS A 137 -11.91 6.28 15.37
CA LYS A 137 -11.67 5.56 14.10
C LYS A 137 -10.24 5.76 13.61
N SER A 138 -9.45 4.69 13.64
CA SER A 138 -8.11 4.65 13.02
C SER A 138 -8.02 3.62 11.90
N TYR A 139 -7.24 3.94 10.87
CA TYR A 139 -6.88 3.02 9.79
C TYR A 139 -5.46 2.51 10.01
N PHE A 140 -5.25 1.19 9.94
CA PHE A 140 -3.93 0.58 10.09
C PHE A 140 -3.21 0.55 8.74
N LEU A 141 -1.96 1.02 8.73
CA LEU A 141 -1.07 0.93 7.58
C LEU A 141 0.35 0.63 8.07
N GLY A 142 0.83 -0.58 7.82
CA GLY A 142 2.09 -1.06 8.39
C GLY A 142 3.33 -0.58 7.65
N ASP A 143 4.49 -0.96 8.19
CA ASP A 143 5.77 -0.31 7.92
C ASP A 143 6.20 -0.35 6.45
N SER A 144 5.88 -1.41 5.68
CA SER A 144 6.25 -1.50 4.25
C SER A 144 5.51 -0.50 3.35
N SER A 145 4.44 0.12 3.82
CA SER A 145 3.70 1.08 3.02
C SER A 145 4.45 2.40 2.84
N SER A 146 4.45 2.92 1.61
CA SER A 146 5.14 4.15 1.22
C SER A 146 4.69 5.38 2.04
N LEU A 147 3.41 5.46 2.40
CA LEU A 147 2.90 6.53 3.24
C LEU A 147 3.43 6.43 4.68
N SER A 148 3.37 5.24 5.29
CA SER A 148 3.85 5.04 6.67
C SER A 148 5.32 5.39 6.79
N TYR A 149 6.12 4.93 5.83
CA TYR A 149 7.52 5.29 5.68
C TYR A 149 7.76 6.81 5.61
N ILE A 150 6.98 7.56 4.82
CA ILE A 150 7.18 9.02 4.71
C ILE A 150 6.75 9.77 5.98
N VAL A 151 5.68 9.34 6.65
CA VAL A 151 5.26 9.94 7.93
C VAL A 151 6.31 9.67 9.02
N GLU A 152 6.86 8.46 9.07
CA GLU A 152 7.98 8.11 9.95
C GLU A 152 9.21 9.01 9.67
N MET A 153 9.69 9.02 8.43
CA MET A 153 10.94 9.67 8.06
C MET A 153 10.91 11.21 8.13
N ILE A 154 9.78 11.84 7.77
CA ILE A 154 9.71 13.30 7.56
C ILE A 154 8.85 14.00 8.61
N CYS A 155 7.79 13.36 9.11
CA CYS A 155 6.81 14.00 10.00
C CYS A 155 7.00 13.66 11.49
N SER A 156 7.80 12.64 11.82
CA SER A 156 8.03 12.26 13.23
C SER A 156 9.10 13.16 13.89
N PRO A 157 8.94 13.58 15.15
CA PRO A 157 9.89 14.50 15.78
C PRO A 157 11.27 13.85 15.95
N ARG A 158 12.32 14.47 15.43
CA ARG A 158 13.74 14.04 15.60
C ARG A 158 14.26 14.12 17.06
N GLY A 159 13.38 14.41 18.03
CA GLY A 159 13.70 14.81 19.39
C GLY A 159 13.61 13.70 20.44
N GLY A 160 14.34 12.60 20.26
CA GLY A 160 14.78 11.71 21.36
C GLY A 160 13.74 10.98 22.21
N VAL A 161 12.43 11.14 21.98
CA VAL A 161 11.39 10.36 22.66
C VAL A 161 11.15 9.07 21.88
N SER A 162 11.29 7.93 22.57
CA SER A 162 10.91 6.61 22.07
C SER A 162 9.37 6.46 22.01
N GLU A 163 8.67 7.34 21.31
CA GLU A 163 7.29 7.06 20.91
C GLU A 163 7.29 5.92 19.88
N PRO A 164 6.43 4.90 20.03
CA PRO A 164 6.32 3.84 19.04
C PRO A 164 5.76 4.38 17.72
N VAL A 165 6.20 3.78 16.61
CA VAL A 165 5.75 4.10 15.25
C VAL A 165 4.22 4.15 15.18
N LYS A 166 3.66 5.26 14.69
CA LYS A 166 2.21 5.44 14.55
C LYS A 166 1.67 4.68 13.34
N VAL A 167 1.58 3.35 13.47
CA VAL A 167 0.96 2.45 12.48
C VAL A 167 -0.57 2.61 12.36
N HIS A 168 -1.18 3.34 13.30
CA HIS A 168 -2.60 3.72 13.31
C HIS A 168 -2.74 5.20 12.96
N TYR A 169 -3.38 5.47 11.81
CA TYR A 169 -3.62 6.81 11.31
C TYR A 169 -5.07 7.21 11.62
N PRO A 170 -5.33 8.40 12.21
CA PRO A 170 -6.69 8.89 12.38
C PRO A 170 -7.30 9.13 11.00
N ILE A 171 -8.55 8.68 10.81
CA ILE A 171 -9.27 9.00 9.57
C ILE A 171 -9.52 10.52 9.55
N PRO A 172 -9.05 11.28 8.54
CA PRO A 172 -9.25 12.73 8.49
C PRO A 172 -10.73 13.10 8.60
N ALA A 173 -11.05 14.17 9.33
CA ALA A 173 -12.43 14.62 9.54
C ALA A 173 -13.21 14.72 8.22
N SER A 174 -12.64 15.29 7.15
CA SER A 174 -13.31 15.37 5.84
C SER A 174 -13.63 14.04 5.14
N ILE A 175 -13.01 12.92 5.56
CA ILE A 175 -13.39 11.56 5.16
C ILE A 175 -14.36 10.97 6.17
N ALA A 176 -14.08 11.15 7.46
CA ALA A 176 -14.93 10.70 8.55
C ALA A 176 -16.33 11.31 8.43
N ASP A 177 -16.48 12.61 8.22
CA ASP A 177 -17.75 13.34 8.07
C ASP A 177 -18.57 12.86 6.85
N ARG A 178 -17.90 12.45 5.76
CA ARG A 178 -18.56 11.75 4.63
C ARG A 178 -19.08 10.36 5.00
N ALA A 179 -18.57 9.77 6.09
CA ALA A 179 -19.02 8.50 6.69
C ALA A 179 -19.79 8.68 8.03
N ILE A 180 -19.87 9.90 8.57
CA ILE A 180 -20.67 10.34 9.74
C ILE A 180 -21.88 11.13 9.23
N ILE A 181 -22.48 10.68 8.13
CA ILE A 181 -23.93 10.76 8.03
C ILE A 181 -24.44 9.50 8.75
N PRO A 182 -25.00 9.60 9.98
CA PRO A 182 -25.40 8.44 10.77
C PRO A 182 -26.62 7.70 10.22
N THR A 183 -27.16 8.10 9.06
CA THR A 183 -27.69 7.12 8.14
C THR A 183 -26.52 6.34 7.52
N ARG A 184 -26.20 5.19 8.14
CA ARG A 184 -26.34 3.96 7.32
C ARG A 184 -27.72 4.10 6.69
N PRO A 185 -27.88 4.34 5.38
CA PRO A 185 -29.19 4.19 4.81
C PRO A 185 -29.58 2.75 5.15
N GLN A 186 -30.84 2.51 5.52
CA GLN A 186 -31.37 1.17 5.37
C GLN A 186 -31.50 0.94 3.87
N VAL A 187 -30.35 0.69 3.23
CA VAL A 187 -30.27 0.11 1.89
C VAL A 187 -30.89 -1.25 2.11
N GLU A 188 -32.16 -1.39 1.71
CA GLU A 188 -32.83 -2.67 1.74
C GLU A 188 -31.89 -3.71 1.09
N PRO A 189 -31.71 -4.90 1.68
CA PRO A 189 -30.89 -5.93 1.08
C PRO A 189 -31.32 -6.12 -0.37
N LEU A 190 -30.38 -5.93 -1.30
CA LEU A 190 -30.65 -6.08 -2.73
C LEU A 190 -31.26 -7.46 -2.95
N ARG A 191 -32.40 -7.53 -3.65
CA ARG A 191 -33.09 -8.81 -3.80
C ARG A 191 -32.25 -9.71 -4.69
N VAL A 192 -32.23 -11.01 -4.41
CA VAL A 192 -31.49 -11.98 -5.22
C VAL A 192 -31.89 -11.89 -6.69
N GLN A 193 -33.18 -11.64 -6.97
CA GLN A 193 -33.70 -11.41 -8.32
C GLN A 193 -33.02 -10.21 -9.02
N ASP A 194 -32.86 -9.08 -8.34
CA ASP A 194 -32.18 -7.89 -8.87
C ASP A 194 -30.69 -8.13 -9.12
N ALA A 195 -30.10 -9.08 -8.38
CA ALA A 195 -28.71 -9.51 -8.50
C ALA A 195 -28.48 -10.60 -9.57
N LEU A 196 -29.53 -11.09 -10.23
CA LEU A 196 -29.44 -11.93 -11.43
C LEU A 196 -29.57 -11.12 -12.73
N THR A 197 -29.98 -9.85 -12.64
CA THR A 197 -30.16 -8.96 -13.78
C THR A 197 -28.81 -8.52 -14.38
N MET A 198 -28.57 -8.89 -15.63
CA MET A 198 -27.39 -8.48 -16.41
C MET A 198 -27.64 -7.21 -17.24
N PRO A 199 -26.60 -6.45 -17.61
CA PRO A 199 -26.69 -5.39 -18.62
C PRO A 199 -27.15 -5.93 -19.98
N PRO A 200 -27.60 -5.05 -20.90
CA PRO A 200 -27.88 -5.43 -22.29
C PRO A 200 -26.71 -6.20 -22.91
N LYS A 201 -27.01 -7.15 -23.81
CA LYS A 201 -25.99 -8.07 -24.34
C LYS A 201 -24.79 -7.34 -24.95
N GLU A 202 -25.00 -6.29 -25.74
CA GLU A 202 -23.93 -5.48 -26.32
C GLU A 202 -22.96 -4.90 -25.27
N ILE A 203 -23.50 -4.39 -24.15
CA ILE A 203 -22.71 -3.86 -23.03
C ILE A 203 -21.96 -4.99 -22.33
N SER A 204 -22.63 -6.12 -22.10
CA SER A 204 -22.02 -7.31 -21.49
C SER A 204 -20.89 -7.88 -22.36
N ASP A 205 -21.08 -7.96 -23.68
CA ASP A 205 -20.09 -8.45 -24.65
C ASP A 205 -18.84 -7.55 -24.65
N ARG A 206 -19.01 -6.22 -24.67
CA ARG A 206 -17.90 -5.26 -24.54
C ARG A 206 -17.17 -5.39 -23.20
N LEU A 207 -17.91 -5.57 -22.09
CA LEU A 207 -17.31 -5.74 -20.77
C LEU A 207 -16.54 -7.07 -20.61
N VAL A 208 -17.00 -8.14 -21.27
CA VAL A 208 -16.29 -9.43 -21.35
C VAL A 208 -15.02 -9.30 -22.18
N HIS A 209 -15.07 -8.63 -23.34
CA HIS A 209 -13.89 -8.40 -24.17
C HIS A 209 -12.78 -7.68 -23.39
N THR A 210 -13.08 -6.52 -22.79
CA THR A 210 -12.11 -5.74 -22.01
C THR A 210 -11.61 -6.49 -20.77
N PHE A 211 -12.39 -7.42 -20.20
CA PHE A 211 -11.90 -8.30 -19.13
C PHE A 211 -10.75 -9.20 -19.62
N PHE A 212 -10.94 -9.89 -20.75
CA PHE A 212 -9.93 -10.80 -21.28
C PHE A 212 -8.73 -10.08 -21.91
N GLU A 213 -8.92 -8.85 -22.35
CA GLU A 213 -7.88 -7.97 -22.89
C GLU A 213 -6.92 -7.44 -21.81
N ILE A 214 -7.42 -7.05 -20.63
CA ILE A 214 -6.64 -6.26 -19.67
C ILE A 214 -6.57 -6.89 -18.26
N ILE A 215 -7.58 -7.63 -17.82
CA ILE A 215 -7.64 -8.17 -16.45
C ILE A 215 -7.20 -9.63 -16.38
N HIS A 216 -7.58 -10.45 -17.36
CA HIS A 216 -7.24 -11.87 -17.40
C HIS A 216 -5.74 -12.16 -17.60
N PRO A 217 -4.96 -11.44 -18.44
CA PRO A 217 -3.55 -11.77 -18.66
C PRO A 217 -2.68 -11.82 -17.39
N PRO A 218 -2.70 -10.83 -16.48
CA PRO A 218 -1.98 -10.95 -15.19
C PRO A 218 -2.67 -11.87 -14.17
N TYR A 219 -3.95 -12.20 -14.36
CA TYR A 219 -4.75 -13.00 -13.41
C TYR A 219 -5.65 -14.02 -14.14
N PRO A 220 -5.08 -15.09 -14.71
CA PRO A 220 -5.74 -16.00 -15.64
C PRO A 220 -6.64 -17.04 -14.93
N VAL A 221 -7.57 -16.54 -14.09
CA VAL A 221 -8.41 -17.31 -13.14
C VAL A 221 -9.66 -17.95 -13.74
N ILE A 222 -9.90 -17.75 -15.04
CA ILE A 222 -11.06 -18.28 -15.78
C ILE A 222 -10.56 -19.13 -16.94
N ASP A 223 -11.18 -20.30 -17.14
CA ASP A 223 -11.03 -21.11 -18.36
C ASP A 223 -11.72 -20.40 -19.52
N ARG A 224 -10.93 -19.98 -20.52
CA ARG A 224 -11.39 -19.08 -21.59
C ARG A 224 -12.43 -19.74 -22.48
N ARG A 225 -12.23 -21.02 -22.81
CA ARG A 225 -13.11 -21.79 -23.68
C ARG A 225 -14.43 -22.13 -22.99
N ALA A 226 -14.38 -22.73 -21.80
CA ALA A 226 -15.57 -23.11 -21.04
C ALA A 226 -16.42 -21.89 -20.68
N PHE A 227 -15.80 -20.76 -20.35
CA PHE A 227 -16.52 -19.50 -20.13
C PHE A 227 -17.24 -19.03 -21.40
N SER A 228 -16.56 -18.99 -22.56
CA SER A 228 -17.17 -18.61 -23.85
C SER A 228 -18.39 -19.47 -24.19
N GLU A 229 -18.23 -20.79 -24.09
CA GLU A 229 -19.31 -21.75 -24.39
C GLU A 229 -20.53 -21.56 -23.47
N LEU A 230 -20.31 -21.33 -22.17
CA LEU A 230 -21.39 -21.04 -21.21
C LEU A 230 -22.03 -19.65 -21.43
N TYR A 231 -21.22 -18.63 -21.71
CA TYR A 231 -21.68 -17.26 -21.91
C TYR A 231 -22.58 -17.15 -23.14
N ARG A 232 -22.17 -17.73 -24.28
CA ARG A 232 -22.99 -17.74 -25.51
C ARG A 232 -24.32 -18.50 -25.32
N GLN A 233 -24.35 -19.50 -24.44
CA GLN A 233 -25.58 -20.22 -24.06
C GLN A 233 -26.48 -19.46 -23.07
N GLY A 234 -26.07 -18.29 -22.57
CA GLY A 234 -26.79 -17.58 -21.50
C GLY A 234 -26.69 -18.27 -20.14
N LYS A 235 -25.67 -19.12 -19.94
CA LYS A 235 -25.45 -19.94 -18.73
C LYS A 235 -24.17 -19.57 -17.97
N ALA A 236 -23.49 -18.49 -18.36
CA ALA A 236 -22.33 -18.01 -17.60
C ALA A 236 -22.76 -17.64 -16.17
N PRO A 237 -21.99 -18.01 -15.13
CA PRO A 237 -22.47 -17.88 -13.76
C PRO A 237 -22.66 -16.40 -13.34
N PRO A 238 -23.85 -16.00 -12.83
CA PRO A 238 -24.15 -14.59 -12.57
C PRO A 238 -23.20 -13.91 -11.58
N MET A 239 -22.73 -14.63 -10.56
CA MET A 239 -21.77 -14.09 -9.59
C MET A 239 -20.42 -13.78 -10.25
N LEU A 240 -19.96 -14.66 -11.15
CA LEU A 240 -18.73 -14.46 -11.91
C LEU A 240 -18.87 -13.26 -12.85
N LEU A 241 -19.98 -13.14 -13.59
CA LEU A 241 -20.24 -12.00 -14.48
C LEU A 241 -20.22 -10.67 -13.74
N HIS A 242 -20.94 -10.55 -12.62
CA HIS A 242 -20.90 -9.32 -11.82
C HIS A 242 -19.50 -9.04 -11.25
N ALA A 243 -18.72 -10.06 -10.88
CA ALA A 243 -17.34 -9.88 -10.42
C ALA A 243 -16.38 -9.47 -11.56
N MET A 244 -16.55 -9.99 -12.78
CA MET A 244 -15.84 -9.56 -13.98
C MET A 244 -16.18 -8.11 -14.34
N PHE A 245 -17.47 -7.76 -14.38
CA PHE A 245 -17.91 -6.41 -14.70
C PHE A 245 -17.41 -5.37 -13.68
N LEU A 246 -17.40 -5.70 -12.38
CA LEU A 246 -16.77 -4.88 -11.34
C LEU A 246 -15.31 -4.53 -11.66
N VAL A 247 -14.50 -5.49 -12.12
CA VAL A 247 -13.09 -5.23 -12.41
C VAL A 247 -12.90 -4.58 -13.78
N THR A 248 -13.71 -4.92 -14.78
CA THR A 248 -13.67 -4.27 -16.10
C THR A 248 -13.97 -2.78 -16.00
N PHE A 249 -14.96 -2.37 -15.20
CA PHE A 249 -15.29 -0.95 -15.03
C PHE A 249 -14.12 -0.11 -14.48
N ILE A 250 -13.09 -0.71 -13.87
CA ILE A 250 -11.87 -0.01 -13.45
C ILE A 250 -11.11 0.58 -14.65
N LEU A 251 -10.99 -0.18 -15.75
CA LEU A 251 -10.06 0.10 -16.86
C LEU A 251 -10.76 0.29 -18.23
N CYS A 252 -12.08 0.07 -18.30
CA CYS A 252 -12.85 0.38 -19.51
C CYS A 252 -13.00 1.89 -19.73
N ASP A 253 -13.28 2.26 -20.98
CA ASP A 253 -13.42 3.65 -21.39
C ASP A 253 -14.73 4.27 -20.87
N GLU A 254 -14.74 5.60 -20.73
CA GLU A 254 -15.88 6.36 -20.23
C GLU A 254 -17.13 6.17 -21.11
N SER A 255 -16.94 5.95 -22.42
CA SER A 255 -18.03 5.65 -23.36
C SER A 255 -18.78 4.35 -23.02
N LEU A 256 -18.12 3.35 -22.42
CA LEU A 256 -18.77 2.11 -21.98
C LEU A 256 -19.50 2.30 -20.64
N ILE A 257 -18.98 3.16 -19.76
CA ILE A 257 -19.64 3.54 -18.50
C ILE A 257 -20.97 4.25 -18.79
N GLN A 258 -20.94 5.23 -19.69
CA GLN A 258 -22.11 5.99 -20.13
C GLN A 258 -23.10 5.11 -20.90
N ALA A 259 -22.65 4.26 -21.82
CA ALA A 259 -23.51 3.33 -22.56
C ALA A 259 -24.16 2.26 -21.65
N ALA A 260 -23.51 1.90 -20.54
CA ALA A 260 -24.08 1.05 -19.49
C ALA A 260 -25.08 1.79 -18.57
N GLY A 261 -25.29 3.09 -18.74
CA GLY A 261 -26.26 3.90 -18.00
C GLY A 261 -25.78 4.38 -16.62
N PHE A 262 -24.46 4.42 -16.38
CA PHE A 262 -23.88 4.90 -15.12
C PHE A 262 -23.39 6.34 -15.22
N SER A 263 -23.48 7.08 -14.11
CA SER A 263 -22.94 8.44 -13.97
C SER A 263 -21.42 8.50 -14.00
N ASP A 264 -20.79 7.46 -13.44
CA ASP A 264 -19.35 7.39 -13.21
C ASP A 264 -18.90 5.96 -12.92
N ARG A 265 -17.58 5.75 -13.01
CA ARG A 265 -16.87 4.51 -12.71
C ARG A 265 -17.15 3.95 -11.31
N THR A 266 -17.34 4.78 -10.29
CA THR A 266 -17.57 4.32 -8.91
C THR A 266 -18.99 3.77 -8.76
N ALA A 267 -19.98 4.45 -9.34
CA ALA A 267 -21.36 3.98 -9.39
C ALA A 267 -21.48 2.62 -10.11
N ALA A 268 -20.86 2.48 -11.29
CA ALA A 268 -20.83 1.24 -12.05
C ALA A 268 -20.20 0.08 -11.24
N ARG A 269 -18.99 0.29 -10.70
CA ARG A 269 -18.30 -0.71 -9.87
C ARG A 269 -19.14 -1.11 -8.64
N LYS A 270 -19.73 -0.15 -7.95
CA LYS A 270 -20.59 -0.39 -6.77
C LYS A 270 -21.84 -1.20 -7.12
N HIS A 271 -22.49 -0.89 -8.25
CA HIS A 271 -23.66 -1.62 -8.74
C HIS A 271 -23.35 -3.12 -8.95
N HIS A 272 -22.21 -3.43 -9.57
CA HIS A 272 -21.81 -4.81 -9.84
C HIS A 272 -21.24 -5.52 -8.60
N TYR A 273 -20.47 -4.83 -7.76
CA TYR A 273 -20.02 -5.34 -6.47
C TYR A 273 -21.18 -5.79 -5.58
N LEU A 274 -22.21 -4.95 -5.41
CA LEU A 274 -23.35 -5.27 -4.56
C LEU A 274 -24.12 -6.51 -5.07
N ARG A 275 -24.19 -6.72 -6.39
CA ARG A 275 -24.82 -7.91 -6.99
C ARG A 275 -24.01 -9.18 -6.75
N ALA A 276 -22.72 -9.18 -7.10
CA ALA A 276 -21.84 -10.32 -6.84
C ALA A 276 -21.76 -10.66 -5.34
N LYS A 277 -21.69 -9.65 -4.46
CA LYS A 277 -21.76 -9.82 -3.00
C LYS A 277 -23.10 -10.39 -2.54
N THR A 278 -24.23 -9.98 -3.13
CA THR A 278 -25.56 -10.51 -2.78
C THR A 278 -25.66 -12.00 -3.14
N LEU A 279 -25.19 -12.39 -4.32
CA LEU A 279 -25.14 -13.79 -4.75
C LEU A 279 -24.19 -14.63 -3.88
N TYR A 280 -23.07 -14.06 -3.43
CA TYR A 280 -22.16 -14.68 -2.46
C TYR A 280 -22.82 -14.87 -1.08
N ASP A 281 -23.44 -13.83 -0.53
CA ASP A 281 -24.02 -13.85 0.82
C ASP A 281 -25.24 -14.79 0.95
N VAL A 282 -25.77 -15.32 -0.17
CA VAL A 282 -26.85 -16.33 -0.22
C VAL A 282 -26.39 -17.70 -0.76
N ASP A 283 -25.08 -17.94 -0.86
CA ASP A 283 -24.47 -19.18 -1.35
C ASP A 283 -24.99 -19.63 -2.74
N HIS A 284 -25.27 -18.69 -3.65
CA HIS A 284 -25.83 -18.98 -4.97
C HIS A 284 -24.86 -19.77 -5.87
N GLU A 285 -23.56 -19.51 -5.78
CA GLU A 285 -22.56 -20.18 -6.62
C GLU A 285 -22.18 -21.55 -6.04
N THR A 286 -22.29 -22.59 -6.87
CA THR A 286 -22.08 -23.98 -6.45
C THR A 286 -20.78 -24.57 -7.00
N ASP A 287 -20.25 -24.08 -8.13
CA ASP A 287 -18.91 -24.48 -8.57
C ASP A 287 -17.87 -23.74 -7.72
N ARG A 288 -17.18 -24.49 -6.87
CA ARG A 288 -16.19 -23.93 -5.95
C ARG A 288 -14.96 -23.34 -6.64
N ASN A 289 -14.62 -23.75 -7.86
CA ASN A 289 -13.58 -23.10 -8.66
C ASN A 289 -14.07 -21.71 -9.12
N VAL A 290 -15.29 -21.62 -9.67
CA VAL A 290 -15.93 -20.36 -10.10
C VAL A 290 -16.09 -19.40 -8.92
N LEU A 291 -16.60 -19.89 -7.79
CA LEU A 291 -16.72 -19.14 -6.54
C LEU A 291 -15.36 -18.56 -6.11
N THR A 292 -14.28 -19.35 -6.16
CA THR A 292 -12.94 -18.90 -5.79
C THR A 292 -12.43 -17.79 -6.73
N ALA A 293 -12.64 -17.95 -8.05
CA ALA A 293 -12.29 -16.91 -9.03
C ALA A 293 -13.11 -15.63 -8.84
N ALA A 294 -14.42 -15.73 -8.64
CA ALA A 294 -15.29 -14.58 -8.42
C ALA A 294 -14.95 -13.83 -7.11
N ILE A 295 -14.66 -14.55 -6.01
CA ILE A 295 -14.19 -13.94 -4.75
C ILE A 295 -12.82 -13.27 -4.92
N PHE A 296 -11.92 -13.85 -5.71
CA PHE A 296 -10.65 -13.21 -6.06
C PHE A 296 -10.85 -11.89 -6.82
N LEU A 297 -11.80 -11.84 -7.77
CA LEU A 297 -12.17 -10.61 -8.47
C LEU A 297 -12.86 -9.57 -7.57
N LEU A 298 -13.64 -10.01 -6.56
CA LEU A 298 -14.11 -9.12 -5.48
C LEU A 298 -12.95 -8.51 -4.66
N GLY A 299 -11.77 -9.14 -4.66
CA GLY A 299 -10.53 -8.59 -4.10
C GLY A 299 -10.02 -7.28 -4.70
N PHE A 300 -10.61 -6.81 -5.82
CA PHE A 300 -10.33 -5.50 -6.42
C PHE A 300 -11.32 -4.41 -5.95
N TRP A 301 -12.26 -4.73 -5.06
CA TRP A 301 -13.17 -3.76 -4.46
C TRP A 301 -12.51 -2.97 -3.33
N TRP A 302 -12.73 -1.65 -3.32
CA TRP A 302 -12.48 -0.78 -2.17
C TRP A 302 -13.30 0.50 -2.31
N ASN A 303 -14.00 0.89 -1.25
CA ASN A 303 -14.88 2.07 -1.20
C ASN A 303 -14.45 3.11 -0.13
N GLY A 304 -13.39 2.85 0.62
CA GLY A 304 -12.90 3.74 1.68
C GLY A 304 -12.43 3.00 2.93
N PRO A 305 -11.87 3.72 3.92
CA PRO A 305 -11.32 3.14 5.14
C PRO A 305 -12.37 2.53 6.10
N ASP A 306 -13.64 2.91 5.95
CA ASP A 306 -14.77 2.38 6.74
C ASP A 306 -15.37 1.07 6.17
N ASP A 307 -14.92 0.59 5.02
CA ASP A 307 -15.44 -0.63 4.41
C ASP A 307 -14.90 -1.89 5.11
N GLN A 308 -15.80 -2.71 5.66
CA GLN A 308 -15.46 -3.94 6.36
C GLN A 308 -15.07 -5.09 5.42
N LYS A 309 -15.58 -5.08 4.18
CA LYS A 309 -15.26 -6.08 3.14
C LYS A 309 -14.31 -5.46 2.11
N ASP A 310 -13.14 -5.02 2.59
CA ASP A 310 -12.07 -4.44 1.77
C ASP A 310 -11.35 -5.48 0.89
N SER A 311 -10.41 -5.02 0.06
CA SER A 311 -9.54 -5.86 -0.77
C SER A 311 -8.84 -6.97 0.05
N TRP A 312 -8.40 -6.67 1.28
CA TRP A 312 -7.72 -7.61 2.16
C TRP A 312 -8.65 -8.69 2.76
N PHE A 313 -9.90 -8.35 2.99
CA PHE A 313 -10.96 -9.29 3.39
C PHE A 313 -11.25 -10.29 2.27
N TRP A 314 -11.58 -9.80 1.08
CA TRP A 314 -11.98 -10.66 -0.04
C TRP A 314 -10.84 -11.55 -0.51
N LEU A 315 -9.60 -11.04 -0.57
CA LEU A 315 -8.42 -11.84 -0.86
C LEU A 315 -8.21 -12.94 0.20
N GLY A 316 -8.48 -12.66 1.48
CA GLY A 316 -8.48 -13.68 2.53
C GLY A 316 -9.54 -14.77 2.33
N CYS A 317 -10.73 -14.39 1.84
CA CYS A 317 -11.77 -15.34 1.49
C CYS A 317 -11.36 -16.22 0.29
N ALA A 318 -10.77 -15.62 -0.76
CA ALA A 318 -10.26 -16.36 -1.91
C ALA A 318 -9.17 -17.36 -1.50
N THR A 319 -8.19 -16.94 -0.70
CA THR A 319 -7.14 -17.82 -0.14
C THR A 319 -7.77 -18.98 0.65
N SER A 320 -8.74 -18.69 1.50
CA SER A 320 -9.41 -19.72 2.33
C SER A 320 -10.19 -20.72 1.48
N CYS A 321 -10.86 -20.27 0.41
CA CYS A 321 -11.56 -21.12 -0.54
C CYS A 321 -10.60 -22.00 -1.35
N ALA A 322 -9.52 -21.42 -1.87
CA ALA A 322 -8.48 -22.14 -2.62
C ALA A 322 -7.76 -23.20 -1.77
N GLN A 323 -7.42 -22.87 -0.52
CA GLN A 323 -6.87 -23.81 0.46
C GLN A 323 -7.86 -24.94 0.77
N SER A 324 -9.14 -24.62 0.95
CA SER A 324 -10.22 -25.61 1.16
C SER A 324 -10.53 -26.47 -0.07
N LEU A 325 -9.87 -26.23 -1.20
CA LEU A 325 -9.93 -27.03 -2.44
C LEU A 325 -8.61 -27.77 -2.73
N GLY A 326 -7.60 -27.59 -1.88
CA GLY A 326 -6.27 -28.17 -2.05
C GLY A 326 -5.44 -27.54 -3.17
N MET A 327 -5.77 -26.34 -3.67
CA MET A 327 -5.09 -25.73 -4.82
C MET A 327 -3.61 -25.36 -4.54
N TYR A 328 -3.22 -25.32 -3.26
CA TYR A 328 -1.87 -25.04 -2.76
C TYR A 328 -0.98 -26.29 -2.63
N ARG A 329 -1.52 -27.48 -2.96
CA ARG A 329 -0.83 -28.76 -2.86
C ARG A 329 -0.46 -29.31 -4.23
N SER A 330 0.63 -30.06 -4.30
CA SER A 330 1.05 -30.80 -5.49
C SER A 330 -0.10 -31.61 -6.07
N THR A 331 -0.25 -31.51 -7.38
CA THR A 331 -1.34 -32.17 -8.11
C THR A 331 -0.90 -33.37 -8.93
N VAL A 332 0.40 -33.71 -8.94
CA VAL A 332 0.99 -34.84 -9.69
C VAL A 332 0.23 -36.14 -9.45
N ALA A 333 0.00 -36.52 -8.19
CA ALA A 333 -0.72 -37.73 -7.81
C ALA A 333 -2.26 -37.59 -7.78
N SER A 334 -2.81 -36.45 -8.22
CA SER A 334 -4.24 -36.20 -8.19
C SER A 334 -4.98 -36.85 -9.36
N ARG A 335 -6.21 -37.31 -9.12
CA ARG A 335 -7.15 -37.80 -10.15
C ARG A 335 -7.90 -36.66 -10.87
N LEU A 336 -7.40 -35.44 -10.79
CA LEU A 336 -7.96 -34.30 -11.53
C LEU A 336 -7.56 -34.40 -13.00
N SER A 337 -8.47 -34.00 -13.90
CA SER A 337 -8.13 -33.87 -15.31
C SER A 337 -7.08 -32.76 -15.54
N PRO A 338 -6.30 -32.82 -16.63
CA PRO A 338 -5.25 -31.84 -16.91
C PRO A 338 -5.75 -30.38 -16.93
N GLU A 339 -6.92 -30.15 -17.53
CA GLU A 339 -7.55 -28.82 -17.66
C GLU A 339 -7.90 -28.27 -16.27
N LYS A 340 -8.53 -29.10 -15.43
CA LYS A 340 -8.92 -28.72 -14.06
C LYS A 340 -7.72 -28.55 -13.13
N ARG A 341 -6.61 -29.23 -13.41
CA ARG A 341 -5.32 -29.07 -12.73
C ARG A 341 -4.70 -27.73 -13.09
N ALA A 342 -4.53 -27.46 -14.38
CA ALA A 342 -4.02 -26.21 -14.93
C ALA A 342 -4.79 -24.98 -14.42
N LEU A 343 -6.13 -24.98 -14.54
CA LEU A 343 -6.98 -23.89 -14.04
C LEU A 343 -6.79 -23.65 -12.54
N ARG A 344 -6.73 -24.71 -11.72
CA ARG A 344 -6.52 -24.57 -10.26
C ARG A 344 -5.17 -23.99 -9.91
N LYS A 345 -4.13 -24.36 -10.64
CA LYS A 345 -2.78 -23.83 -10.49
C LYS A 345 -2.72 -22.35 -10.89
N ARG A 346 -3.35 -21.97 -12.01
CA ARG A 346 -3.54 -20.56 -12.43
C ARG A 346 -4.31 -19.72 -11.40
N ILE A 347 -5.41 -20.24 -10.85
CA ILE A 347 -6.15 -19.61 -9.75
C ILE A 347 -5.27 -19.42 -8.51
N TRP A 348 -4.56 -20.47 -8.08
CA TRP A 348 -3.68 -20.41 -6.92
C TRP A 348 -2.59 -19.35 -7.09
N TRP A 349 -1.84 -19.38 -8.18
CA TRP A 349 -0.74 -18.44 -8.42
C TRP A 349 -1.20 -17.00 -8.65
N SER A 350 -2.43 -16.79 -9.14
CA SER A 350 -3.07 -15.45 -9.18
C SER A 350 -3.35 -14.91 -7.77
N ILE A 351 -3.91 -15.74 -6.89
CA ILE A 351 -4.12 -15.40 -5.47
C ILE A 351 -2.77 -15.18 -4.76
N TYR A 352 -1.79 -16.05 -5.00
CA TYR A 352 -0.44 -16.00 -4.46
C TYR A 352 0.22 -14.65 -4.75
N THR A 353 0.25 -14.26 -6.03
CA THR A 353 0.83 -13.01 -6.51
C THR A 353 0.16 -11.81 -5.86
N ARG A 354 -1.18 -11.83 -5.78
CA ARG A 354 -1.95 -10.72 -5.20
C ARG A 354 -1.79 -10.60 -3.69
N ASP A 355 -1.61 -11.70 -2.96
CA ASP A 355 -1.35 -11.71 -1.51
C ASP A 355 -0.07 -10.94 -1.18
N ARG A 356 1.05 -11.24 -1.86
CA ARG A 356 2.33 -10.54 -1.62
C ARG A 356 2.27 -9.07 -2.01
N HIS A 357 1.67 -8.74 -3.15
CA HIS A 357 1.50 -7.34 -3.56
C HIS A 357 0.64 -6.53 -2.58
N THR A 358 -0.42 -7.13 -2.04
CA THR A 358 -1.33 -6.46 -1.12
C THR A 358 -0.73 -6.36 0.29
N ALA A 359 -0.02 -7.40 0.73
CA ALA A 359 0.80 -7.40 1.94
C ALA A 359 1.84 -6.26 1.92
N ALA A 360 2.65 -6.20 0.86
CA ALA A 360 3.67 -5.16 0.67
C ALA A 360 3.09 -3.74 0.57
N CYS A 361 1.96 -3.57 -0.13
CA CYS A 361 1.31 -2.26 -0.29
C CYS A 361 0.72 -1.73 1.02
N LEU A 362 0.07 -2.58 1.82
CA LEU A 362 -0.65 -2.20 3.04
C LEU A 362 0.16 -2.35 4.34
N GLY A 363 1.37 -2.93 4.28
CA GLY A 363 2.13 -3.28 5.49
C GLY A 363 1.45 -4.37 6.32
N LYS A 364 0.77 -5.31 5.66
CA LYS A 364 0.11 -6.45 6.30
C LYS A 364 0.95 -7.72 6.07
N PRO A 365 0.96 -8.70 7.00
CA PRO A 365 1.67 -9.95 6.78
C PRO A 365 1.00 -10.78 5.68
N CYS A 366 1.78 -11.43 4.81
CA CYS A 366 1.26 -12.39 3.82
C CYS A 366 0.37 -13.45 4.50
N ARG A 367 -0.75 -13.79 3.87
CA ARG A 367 -1.69 -14.79 4.40
C ARG A 367 -1.27 -16.20 4.06
N ILE A 368 -0.65 -16.39 2.90
CA ILE A 368 -0.12 -17.66 2.45
C ILE A 368 1.28 -17.82 3.05
N ARG A 369 1.51 -18.96 3.70
CA ARG A 369 2.82 -19.37 4.22
C ARG A 369 3.42 -20.37 3.26
N ASP A 370 4.62 -20.07 2.76
CA ASP A 370 5.26 -20.90 1.74
C ASP A 370 5.65 -22.28 2.30
N GLU A 371 5.89 -22.40 3.61
CA GLU A 371 6.13 -23.69 4.29
C GLU A 371 4.94 -24.68 4.23
N ASP A 372 3.71 -24.19 4.01
CA ASP A 372 2.51 -25.03 3.94
C ASP A 372 2.21 -25.51 2.50
N CYS A 373 2.93 -25.00 1.49
CA CYS A 373 2.68 -25.20 0.05
C CYS A 373 3.68 -26.18 -0.60
N ASP A 374 3.17 -27.06 -1.47
CA ASP A 374 3.99 -27.92 -2.34
C ASP A 374 3.47 -28.01 -3.79
N ILE A 375 2.62 -27.06 -4.19
CA ILE A 375 2.18 -26.88 -5.58
C ILE A 375 3.36 -26.51 -6.49
N GLU A 376 3.30 -26.99 -7.73
CA GLU A 376 4.35 -26.76 -8.73
C GLU A 376 4.31 -25.29 -9.26
N PRO A 377 5.45 -24.70 -9.68
CA PRO A 377 5.48 -23.41 -10.38
C PRO A 377 4.70 -23.43 -11.69
N LEU A 378 4.14 -22.29 -12.11
CA LEU A 378 3.47 -22.17 -13.42
C LEU A 378 4.42 -22.48 -14.59
N THR A 379 3.92 -23.21 -15.58
CA THR A 379 4.57 -23.50 -16.86
C THR A 379 3.63 -23.14 -18.01
N GLU A 380 4.15 -23.05 -19.24
CA GLU A 380 3.33 -22.81 -20.45
C GLU A 380 2.22 -23.87 -20.63
N GLU A 381 2.48 -25.11 -20.19
CA GLU A 381 1.51 -26.22 -20.19
C GLU A 381 0.21 -25.91 -19.42
N ASP A 382 0.26 -25.03 -18.41
CA ASP A 382 -0.93 -24.62 -17.64
C ASP A 382 -1.89 -23.70 -18.45
N PHE A 383 -1.47 -23.28 -19.64
CA PHE A 383 -2.16 -22.32 -20.49
C PHE A 383 -2.60 -22.90 -21.84
N TYR A 384 -2.03 -24.02 -22.31
CA TYR A 384 -2.39 -24.61 -23.63
C TYR A 384 -3.89 -24.91 -23.79
N PHE A 385 -4.61 -25.20 -22.70
CA PHE A 385 -6.05 -25.44 -22.72
C PHE A 385 -6.91 -24.18 -23.03
N ASP A 386 -6.32 -22.98 -22.92
CA ASP A 386 -6.95 -21.68 -23.20
C ASP A 386 -6.56 -21.09 -24.58
N ASP A 387 -5.59 -21.70 -25.29
CA ASP A 387 -4.81 -21.09 -26.38
C ASP A 387 -5.47 -21.21 -27.77
N ASP A 388 -6.13 -22.34 -28.04
CA ASP A 388 -6.71 -22.71 -29.36
C ASP A 388 -8.10 -22.10 -29.66
N HIS A 389 -8.58 -21.16 -28.83
CA HIS A 389 -9.95 -20.61 -28.95
C HIS A 389 -9.96 -19.21 -29.57
N ASN A 390 -10.06 -19.14 -30.90
CA ASN A 390 -10.25 -17.87 -31.62
C ASN A 390 -11.73 -17.43 -31.57
N ASP A 391 -12.04 -16.49 -30.69
CA ASP A 391 -13.39 -16.01 -30.40
C ASP A 391 -13.45 -14.47 -30.50
N PRO A 392 -14.31 -13.88 -31.34
CA PRO A 392 -14.47 -12.42 -31.40
C PRO A 392 -14.83 -11.76 -30.06
N LEU A 393 -15.38 -12.52 -29.10
CA LEU A 393 -15.70 -12.04 -27.76
C LEU A 393 -14.50 -12.06 -26.79
N ILE A 394 -13.51 -12.93 -27.02
CA ILE A 394 -12.39 -13.18 -26.11
C ILE A 394 -11.09 -12.96 -26.87
N THR A 395 -10.41 -11.87 -26.57
CA THR A 395 -9.10 -11.51 -27.13
C THR A 395 -8.15 -12.71 -27.16
N ARG A 396 -7.42 -12.87 -28.27
CA ARG A 396 -6.48 -13.97 -28.44
C ARG A 396 -5.44 -13.99 -27.32
N GLN A 397 -5.12 -15.20 -26.84
CA GLN A 397 -3.99 -15.37 -25.94
C GLN A 397 -2.70 -15.35 -26.75
N GLU A 398 -1.70 -14.62 -26.25
CA GLU A 398 -0.43 -14.38 -26.93
C GLU A 398 0.70 -14.76 -25.97
N GLU A 399 1.88 -15.11 -26.51
CA GLU A 399 3.04 -15.58 -25.73
C GLU A 399 3.34 -14.69 -24.51
N HIS A 400 3.26 -13.37 -24.69
CA HIS A 400 3.57 -12.39 -23.68
C HIS A 400 2.54 -12.34 -22.53
N HIS A 401 1.28 -12.74 -22.76
CA HIS A 401 0.28 -12.89 -21.69
C HIS A 401 0.63 -14.07 -20.77
N THR A 402 1.00 -15.21 -21.36
CA THR A 402 1.46 -16.40 -20.63
C THR A 402 2.76 -16.12 -19.86
N ALA A 403 3.74 -15.50 -20.52
CA ALA A 403 5.01 -15.13 -19.90
C ALA A 403 4.83 -14.16 -18.72
N LEU A 404 3.95 -13.15 -18.85
CA LEU A 404 3.65 -12.21 -17.77
C LEU A 404 3.13 -12.93 -16.52
N ALA A 405 2.17 -13.85 -16.66
CA ALA A 405 1.58 -14.56 -15.53
C ALA A 405 2.61 -15.44 -14.81
N ILE A 406 3.48 -16.12 -15.56
CA ILE A 406 4.56 -16.96 -15.03
C ILE A 406 5.61 -16.09 -14.30
N GLU A 407 6.08 -15.00 -14.92
CA GLU A 407 7.13 -14.17 -14.34
C GLU A 407 6.64 -13.32 -13.16
N MET A 408 5.39 -12.84 -13.18
CA MET A 408 4.77 -12.19 -12.01
C MET A 408 4.68 -13.15 -10.80
N ALA A 409 4.40 -14.44 -11.02
CA ALA A 409 4.37 -15.44 -9.95
C ALA A 409 5.75 -15.65 -9.32
N LYS A 410 6.78 -15.91 -10.14
CA LYS A 410 8.18 -16.04 -9.69
C LYS A 410 8.67 -14.79 -8.96
N ALA A 411 8.35 -13.61 -9.49
CA ALA A 411 8.71 -12.33 -8.88
C ALA A 411 8.00 -12.13 -7.53
N ALA A 412 6.75 -12.60 -7.39
CA ALA A 412 6.00 -12.52 -6.14
C ALA A 412 6.56 -13.41 -5.03
N GLU A 413 7.22 -14.53 -5.34
CA GLU A 413 7.96 -15.33 -4.34
C GLU A 413 9.09 -14.49 -3.71
N ILE A 414 9.88 -13.81 -4.55
CA ILE A 414 10.96 -12.92 -4.08
C ILE A 414 10.39 -11.74 -3.27
N LEU A 415 9.24 -11.17 -3.68
CA LEU A 415 8.55 -10.14 -2.91
C LEU A 415 8.12 -10.65 -1.52
N GLY A 416 7.64 -11.89 -1.42
CA GLY A 416 7.29 -12.52 -0.14
C GLY A 416 8.48 -12.56 0.82
N ASP A 417 9.64 -12.98 0.31
CA ASP A 417 10.86 -13.00 1.12
C ASP A 417 11.37 -11.60 1.51
N ILE A 418 11.22 -10.59 0.64
CA ILE A 418 11.52 -9.19 0.98
C ILE A 418 10.58 -8.67 2.08
N VAL A 419 9.28 -8.99 2.00
CA VAL A 419 8.29 -8.65 3.04
C VAL A 419 8.67 -9.29 4.38
N ILE A 420 9.13 -10.54 4.38
CA ILE A 420 9.59 -11.20 5.61
C ILE A 420 10.89 -10.57 6.12
N ALA A 421 11.88 -10.37 5.25
CA ALA A 421 13.21 -9.90 5.59
C ALA A 421 13.24 -8.50 6.22
N GLU A 422 12.57 -7.51 5.62
CA GLU A 422 12.67 -6.11 6.09
C GLU A 422 11.51 -5.67 6.99
N TYR A 423 10.36 -6.37 6.96
CA TYR A 423 9.13 -5.87 7.60
C TYR A 423 8.51 -6.79 8.66
N SER A 424 9.06 -8.00 8.89
CA SER A 424 8.58 -8.84 9.99
C SER A 424 9.17 -8.41 11.34
N PRO A 425 8.35 -8.08 12.37
CA PRO A 425 8.84 -7.66 13.69
C PRO A 425 9.69 -8.70 14.43
N ARG A 426 9.67 -9.96 13.96
CA ARG A 426 10.50 -11.07 14.44
C ARG A 426 11.09 -11.84 13.26
N ARG A 427 11.67 -11.12 12.30
CA ARG A 427 12.38 -11.72 11.16
C ARG A 427 13.39 -12.77 11.63
N PRO A 428 13.42 -13.97 11.03
CA PRO A 428 14.41 -14.97 11.36
C PRO A 428 15.73 -14.62 10.67
N ASP A 429 16.86 -14.81 11.36
CA ASP A 429 18.18 -14.54 10.81
C ASP A 429 18.66 -15.72 9.94
N LEU A 430 18.17 -15.76 8.70
CA LEU A 430 18.47 -16.80 7.71
C LEU A 430 19.13 -16.19 6.47
N GLU A 431 20.03 -16.94 5.83
CA GLU A 431 20.75 -16.52 4.63
C GLU A 431 19.83 -16.14 3.46
N GLN A 432 18.65 -16.77 3.34
CA GLN A 432 17.67 -16.45 2.30
C GLN A 432 17.07 -15.04 2.43
N TYR A 433 17.10 -14.46 3.63
CA TYR A 433 16.57 -13.13 3.94
C TYR A 433 17.65 -12.04 4.00
N LYS A 434 18.91 -12.34 3.66
CA LYS A 434 19.96 -11.33 3.59
C LYS A 434 19.74 -10.42 2.36
N PRO A 435 19.87 -9.09 2.49
CA PRO A 435 19.65 -8.17 1.36
C PRO A 435 20.46 -8.50 0.10
N ASP A 436 21.73 -8.88 0.25
CA ASP A 436 22.59 -9.26 -0.87
C ASP A 436 22.08 -10.50 -1.62
N ARG A 437 21.53 -11.47 -0.88
CA ARG A 437 20.96 -12.70 -1.45
C ARG A 437 19.63 -12.44 -2.17
N LEU A 438 18.80 -11.56 -1.62
CA LEU A 438 17.55 -11.11 -2.26
C LEU A 438 17.84 -10.28 -3.52
N LYS A 439 18.82 -9.38 -3.46
CA LYS A 439 19.33 -8.64 -4.62
C LYS A 439 19.85 -9.58 -5.71
N GLN A 440 20.68 -10.57 -5.35
CA GLN A 440 21.18 -11.56 -6.31
C GLN A 440 20.03 -12.33 -7.00
N ARG A 441 18.97 -12.69 -6.26
CA ARG A 441 17.78 -13.34 -6.82
C ARG A 441 17.01 -12.42 -7.76
N LEU A 442 16.86 -11.14 -7.42
CA LEU A 442 16.27 -10.12 -8.30
C LEU A 442 17.07 -9.97 -9.60
N GLU A 443 18.38 -9.81 -9.53
CA GLU A 443 19.26 -9.67 -10.71
C GLU A 443 19.27 -10.93 -11.57
N GLN A 444 19.31 -12.12 -10.94
CA GLN A 444 19.22 -13.40 -11.65
C GLN A 444 17.88 -13.56 -12.38
N TRP A 445 16.78 -13.16 -11.73
CA TRP A 445 15.45 -13.22 -12.32
C TRP A 445 15.31 -12.25 -13.51
N GLU A 446 15.75 -10.99 -13.39
CA GLU A 446 15.74 -10.03 -14.52
C GLU A 446 16.57 -10.53 -15.71
N ALA A 447 17.73 -11.14 -15.44
CA ALA A 447 18.60 -11.71 -16.48
C ALA A 447 18.03 -12.98 -17.16
N GLN A 448 17.03 -13.63 -16.57
CA GLN A 448 16.39 -14.85 -17.09
C GLN A 448 15.06 -14.57 -17.81
N LEU A 449 14.62 -13.31 -17.90
CA LEU A 449 13.35 -12.96 -18.54
C LEU A 449 13.31 -13.36 -20.04
N PRO A 450 12.20 -13.96 -20.51
CA PRO A 450 12.00 -14.26 -21.93
C PRO A 450 11.97 -12.98 -22.76
N LYS A 451 12.29 -13.07 -24.05
CA LYS A 451 12.45 -11.90 -24.95
C LYS A 451 11.24 -10.97 -24.94
N CYS A 452 10.02 -11.52 -24.88
CA CYS A 452 8.78 -10.76 -24.84
C CYS A 452 8.55 -9.98 -23.53
N MET A 453 9.28 -10.28 -22.46
CA MET A 453 9.25 -9.60 -21.15
C MET A 453 10.50 -8.71 -20.90
N GLN A 454 11.40 -8.60 -21.87
CA GLN A 454 12.53 -7.66 -21.81
C GLN A 454 12.05 -6.24 -22.12
N ARG A 455 12.79 -5.23 -21.64
CA ARG A 455 12.41 -3.82 -21.87
C ARG A 455 12.48 -3.50 -23.36
N ALA A 456 11.38 -2.99 -23.89
CA ALA A 456 11.21 -2.53 -25.26
C ALA A 456 10.63 -1.11 -25.28
N GLN A 457 10.70 -0.45 -26.43
CA GLN A 457 10.03 0.84 -26.61
C GLN A 457 8.51 0.65 -26.56
N LEU A 458 7.83 1.50 -25.80
CA LEU A 458 6.36 1.53 -25.72
C LEU A 458 5.75 2.10 -27.00
N ASP A 459 4.55 1.61 -27.30
CA ASP A 459 3.62 2.15 -28.28
C ASP A 459 2.24 2.35 -27.62
N GLU A 460 1.23 2.74 -28.40
CA GLU A 460 -0.15 2.94 -27.92
C GLU A 460 -0.91 1.61 -27.70
N THR A 461 -0.26 0.45 -27.89
CA THR A 461 -0.90 -0.87 -27.83
C THR A 461 -0.66 -1.57 -26.50
N LEU A 462 -1.52 -2.56 -26.20
CA LEU A 462 -1.33 -3.47 -25.06
C LEU A 462 -0.41 -4.65 -25.42
N GLY A 463 0.62 -4.40 -26.23
CA GLY A 463 1.57 -5.40 -26.71
C GLY A 463 2.66 -5.79 -25.69
N PRO A 464 3.68 -6.57 -26.12
CA PRO A 464 4.75 -7.05 -25.25
C PRO A 464 5.46 -5.95 -24.46
N ALA A 465 5.72 -4.79 -25.08
CA ALA A 465 6.39 -3.67 -24.44
C ALA A 465 5.60 -3.09 -23.25
N PHE A 466 4.27 -3.00 -23.36
CA PHE A 466 3.39 -2.59 -22.27
C PHE A 466 3.49 -3.56 -21.10
N TRP A 467 3.27 -4.85 -21.34
CA TRP A 467 3.29 -5.86 -20.29
C TRP A 467 4.66 -6.05 -19.64
N ALA A 468 5.74 -5.99 -20.43
CA ALA A 468 7.10 -5.93 -19.93
C ALA A 468 7.30 -4.70 -19.01
N THR A 469 6.83 -3.52 -19.41
CA THR A 469 6.91 -2.32 -18.56
C THR A 469 6.20 -2.52 -17.21
N GLN A 470 5.02 -3.14 -17.19
CA GLN A 470 4.32 -3.44 -15.93
C GLN A 470 5.12 -4.38 -15.01
N LEU A 471 5.78 -5.38 -15.59
CA LEU A 471 6.64 -6.32 -14.88
C LEU A 471 7.89 -5.62 -14.32
N HIS A 472 8.55 -4.79 -15.14
CA HIS A 472 9.72 -4.01 -14.74
C HIS A 472 9.39 -2.96 -13.66
N MET A 473 8.21 -2.35 -13.68
CA MET A 473 7.78 -1.44 -12.61
C MET A 473 7.55 -2.16 -11.26
N ALA A 474 7.02 -3.40 -11.28
CA ALA A 474 6.95 -4.24 -10.07
C ALA A 474 8.35 -4.53 -9.52
N TYR A 475 9.25 -5.00 -10.37
CA TYR A 475 10.64 -5.31 -10.05
C TYR A 475 11.40 -4.12 -9.44
N GLN A 476 11.28 -2.92 -10.02
CA GLN A 476 11.91 -1.73 -9.45
C GLN A 476 11.29 -1.35 -8.08
N ASN A 477 9.98 -1.56 -7.88
CA ASN A 477 9.36 -1.35 -6.57
C ASN A 477 9.92 -2.32 -5.52
N TYR A 478 10.32 -3.53 -5.90
CA TYR A 478 10.94 -4.49 -4.97
C TYR A 478 12.33 -4.03 -4.51
N TYR A 479 13.11 -3.36 -5.38
CA TYR A 479 14.34 -2.69 -4.98
C TYR A 479 14.10 -1.54 -4.00
N ILE A 480 13.05 -0.75 -4.20
CA ILE A 480 12.66 0.30 -3.23
C ILE A 480 12.31 -0.33 -1.89
N LEU A 481 11.51 -1.41 -1.88
CA LEU A 481 11.13 -2.12 -0.65
C LEU A 481 12.32 -2.77 0.05
N LEU A 482 13.32 -3.28 -0.68
CA LEU A 482 14.50 -3.92 -0.10
C LEU A 482 15.53 -2.91 0.42
N PHE A 483 15.66 -1.74 -0.21
CA PHE A 483 16.77 -0.81 0.03
C PHE A 483 16.38 0.61 0.46
N ARG A 484 15.12 0.85 0.84
CA ARG A 484 14.69 2.18 1.31
C ARG A 484 15.59 2.69 2.47
N PRO A 485 16.06 3.94 2.42
CA PRO A 485 16.93 4.49 3.46
C PRO A 485 16.26 4.53 4.84
N LYS A 486 17.04 4.31 5.90
CA LYS A 486 16.56 4.35 7.30
C LYS A 486 16.86 5.68 8.01
N ALA A 487 17.61 6.58 7.34
CA ALA A 487 17.84 7.96 7.76
C ALA A 487 17.77 8.93 6.54
N ILE A 488 17.52 10.22 6.79
CA ILE A 488 17.58 11.26 5.74
C ILE A 488 19.04 11.64 5.43
N GLU A 489 19.85 11.76 6.48
CA GLU A 489 21.28 12.11 6.46
C GLU A 489 22.06 11.11 7.32
N ASP A 490 23.39 11.23 7.35
CA ASP A 490 24.30 10.45 8.23
C ASP A 490 24.17 8.92 8.13
N LEU A 491 23.91 8.43 6.91
CA LEU A 491 23.83 6.99 6.58
C LEU A 491 25.17 6.29 6.83
N THR A 492 25.12 5.05 7.36
CA THR A 492 26.29 4.16 7.37
C THR A 492 26.70 3.77 5.94
N PRO A 493 27.94 3.31 5.69
CA PRO A 493 28.39 2.94 4.35
C PRO A 493 27.49 1.91 3.63
N SER A 494 26.96 0.93 4.38
CA SER A 494 26.03 -0.08 3.84
C SER A 494 24.65 0.52 3.50
N GLU A 495 24.13 1.41 4.35
CA GLU A 495 22.87 2.11 4.06
C GLU A 495 23.02 3.10 2.90
N ALA A 496 24.19 3.73 2.74
CA ALA A 496 24.50 4.60 1.61
C ALA A 496 24.56 3.83 0.28
N GLU A 497 24.99 2.57 0.29
CA GLU A 497 24.91 1.68 -0.87
C GLU A 497 23.46 1.32 -1.21
N GLY A 498 22.67 0.88 -0.23
CA GLY A 498 21.23 0.63 -0.41
C GLY A 498 20.48 1.86 -0.96
N ASP A 499 20.76 3.03 -0.40
CA ASP A 499 20.23 4.32 -0.83
C ASP A 499 20.57 4.67 -2.30
N ILE A 500 21.68 4.18 -2.86
CA ILE A 500 21.96 4.27 -4.31
C ILE A 500 20.99 3.39 -5.10
N TRP A 501 20.76 2.14 -4.66
CA TRP A 501 19.83 1.21 -5.33
C TRP A 501 18.38 1.71 -5.29
N ALA A 502 17.90 2.17 -4.13
CA ALA A 502 16.55 2.73 -3.99
C ALA A 502 16.32 3.97 -4.90
N ARG A 503 17.32 4.85 -5.04
CA ARG A 503 17.24 5.97 -6.00
C ARG A 503 17.24 5.53 -7.46
N ARG A 504 18.09 4.58 -7.85
CA ARG A 504 18.12 4.04 -9.23
C ARG A 504 16.78 3.40 -9.61
N ALA A 505 16.15 2.73 -8.65
CA ALA A 505 14.83 2.15 -8.83
C ALA A 505 13.74 3.23 -8.97
N ALA A 506 13.72 4.22 -8.08
CA ALA A 506 12.81 5.36 -8.18
C ALA A 506 12.95 6.13 -9.51
N ASP A 507 14.18 6.38 -9.96
CA ASP A 507 14.48 7.01 -11.26
C ASP A 507 14.04 6.16 -12.45
N SER A 508 14.01 4.83 -12.31
CA SER A 508 13.56 3.92 -13.38
C SER A 508 12.04 3.83 -13.43
N ILE A 509 11.37 3.82 -12.28
CA ILE A 509 9.91 3.92 -12.19
C ILE A 509 9.44 5.26 -12.77
N THR A 510 10.07 6.39 -12.44
CA THR A 510 9.68 7.70 -12.98
C THR A 510 9.79 7.75 -14.50
N ARG A 511 10.86 7.19 -15.11
CA ARG A 511 11.00 7.16 -16.57
C ARG A 511 9.93 6.29 -17.24
N MET A 512 9.75 5.04 -16.80
CA MET A 512 8.67 4.17 -17.31
C MET A 512 7.28 4.80 -17.15
N THR A 513 7.11 5.59 -16.10
CA THR A 513 5.89 6.36 -15.84
C THR A 513 5.70 7.52 -16.85
N GLU A 514 6.77 8.23 -17.19
CA GLU A 514 6.77 9.27 -18.23
C GLU A 514 6.44 8.64 -19.60
N ASP A 515 7.05 7.50 -19.93
CA ASP A 515 6.81 6.78 -21.18
C ASP A 515 5.35 6.30 -21.29
N LEU A 516 4.79 5.70 -20.22
CA LEU A 516 3.37 5.28 -20.14
C LEU A 516 2.37 6.43 -20.23
N LEU A 517 2.73 7.63 -19.74
CA LEU A 517 1.92 8.83 -19.89
C LEU A 517 1.98 9.37 -21.33
N ALA A 518 3.17 9.37 -21.95
CA ALA A 518 3.37 9.86 -23.31
C ALA A 518 2.58 9.08 -24.36
N VAL A 519 2.43 7.76 -24.21
CA VAL A 519 1.62 6.89 -25.09
C VAL A 519 0.17 6.69 -24.63
N GLY A 520 -0.29 7.37 -23.57
CA GLY A 520 -1.65 7.27 -23.04
C GLY A 520 -2.01 5.95 -22.32
N ALA A 521 -1.12 4.95 -22.33
CA ALA A 521 -1.33 3.62 -21.75
C ALA A 521 -1.43 3.59 -20.21
N MET A 522 -1.11 4.70 -19.52
CA MET A 522 -1.25 4.81 -18.06
C MET A 522 -2.68 4.51 -17.56
N SER A 523 -3.70 4.86 -18.34
CA SER A 523 -5.12 4.57 -18.04
C SER A 523 -5.44 3.07 -17.93
N LYS A 524 -4.69 2.22 -18.63
CA LYS A 524 -4.85 0.75 -18.66
C LYS A 524 -3.93 0.03 -17.66
N SER A 525 -3.18 0.78 -16.85
CA SER A 525 -2.15 0.19 -16.01
C SER A 525 -2.68 -0.60 -14.81
N GLN A 526 -1.93 -1.63 -14.43
CA GLN A 526 -2.34 -2.58 -13.41
C GLN A 526 -2.21 -2.02 -11.98
N MET A 527 -2.94 -2.60 -11.02
CA MET A 527 -3.03 -2.08 -9.64
C MET A 527 -1.66 -1.91 -8.95
N HIS A 528 -0.68 -2.77 -9.23
CA HIS A 528 0.64 -2.73 -8.60
C HIS A 528 1.51 -1.55 -9.04
N ILE A 529 1.12 -0.83 -10.10
CA ILE A 529 1.77 0.40 -10.53
C ILE A 529 1.53 1.53 -9.53
N VAL A 530 0.38 1.56 -8.84
CA VAL A 530 0.07 2.55 -7.80
C VAL A 530 1.12 2.55 -6.66
N PRO A 531 1.38 1.44 -5.94
CA PRO A 531 2.43 1.43 -4.92
C PRO A 531 3.84 1.64 -5.49
N ALA A 532 4.11 1.23 -6.73
CA ALA A 532 5.41 1.48 -7.37
C ALA A 532 5.69 2.99 -7.54
N VAL A 533 4.73 3.75 -8.09
CA VAL A 533 4.88 5.20 -8.27
C VAL A 533 4.87 5.95 -6.92
N PHE A 534 4.09 5.49 -5.92
CA PHE A 534 4.21 6.01 -4.54
C PHE A 534 5.57 5.72 -3.90
N GLY A 535 6.16 4.55 -4.16
CA GLY A 535 7.51 4.21 -3.70
C GLY A 535 8.55 5.16 -4.29
N ALA A 536 8.50 5.38 -5.61
CA ALA A 536 9.37 6.32 -6.30
C ALA A 536 9.20 7.76 -5.76
N LEU A 537 7.96 8.24 -5.64
CA LEU A 537 7.65 9.56 -5.06
C LEU A 537 8.20 9.69 -3.63
N SER A 538 8.15 8.63 -2.83
CA SER A 538 8.67 8.62 -1.46
C SER A 538 10.20 8.77 -1.43
N ILE A 539 10.92 8.05 -2.29
CA ILE A 539 12.38 8.21 -2.42
C ILE A 539 12.75 9.60 -2.92
N HIS A 540 12.03 10.16 -3.91
CA HIS A 540 12.28 11.53 -4.39
C HIS A 540 12.00 12.58 -3.31
N THR A 541 10.92 12.42 -2.54
CA THR A 541 10.58 13.29 -1.40
C THR A 541 11.68 13.26 -0.33
N LEU A 542 12.27 12.08 -0.06
CA LEU A 542 13.41 11.94 0.85
C LEU A 542 14.65 12.67 0.32
N VAL A 543 14.94 12.58 -0.98
CA VAL A 543 16.07 13.27 -1.62
C VAL A 543 15.91 14.79 -1.57
N ILE A 544 14.69 15.32 -1.70
CA ILE A 544 14.42 16.77 -1.56
C ILE A 544 14.82 17.27 -0.18
N CYS A 545 14.63 16.46 0.86
CA CYS A 545 14.99 16.79 2.25
C CYS A 545 16.51 16.81 2.54
N ARG A 546 17.36 16.40 1.59
CA ARG A 546 18.83 16.39 1.75
C ARG A 546 19.48 17.71 1.35
N LYS A 547 20.72 17.94 1.77
CA LYS A 547 21.50 19.17 1.53
C LYS A 547 21.98 19.41 0.09
N ASP A 548 21.96 18.41 -0.79
CA ASP A 548 22.42 18.52 -2.18
C ASP A 548 21.41 19.33 -3.05
N PRO A 549 21.76 20.54 -3.52
CA PRO A 549 20.81 21.42 -4.20
C PRO A 549 20.42 20.91 -5.60
N ILE A 550 21.35 20.28 -6.33
CA ILE A 550 21.11 19.78 -7.69
C ILE A 550 20.20 18.56 -7.62
N ARG A 551 20.51 17.61 -6.72
CA ARG A 551 19.67 16.42 -6.52
C ARG A 551 18.30 16.79 -5.97
N ARG A 552 18.19 17.80 -5.09
CA ARG A 552 16.92 18.35 -4.63
C ARG A 552 16.06 18.87 -5.79
N GLN A 553 16.62 19.69 -6.67
CA GLN A 553 15.88 20.23 -7.82
C GLN A 553 15.41 19.12 -8.78
N LEU A 554 16.31 18.18 -9.12
CA LEU A 554 15.97 17.05 -10.00
C LEU A 554 14.90 16.14 -9.38
N ALA A 555 15.00 15.84 -8.08
CA ALA A 555 13.98 15.08 -7.36
C ALA A 555 12.65 15.84 -7.27
N GLY A 556 12.67 17.17 -7.20
CA GLY A 556 11.49 18.04 -7.31
C GLY A 556 10.74 17.82 -8.62
N ASN A 557 11.44 17.83 -9.75
CA ASN A 557 10.85 17.57 -11.07
C ASN A 557 10.29 16.14 -11.17
N LYS A 558 11.08 15.12 -10.80
CA LYS A 558 10.64 13.71 -10.80
C LYS A 558 9.42 13.46 -9.91
N SER A 559 9.33 14.16 -8.78
CA SER A 559 8.17 14.07 -7.88
C SER A 559 6.90 14.63 -8.52
N ARG A 560 6.98 15.72 -9.31
CA ARG A 560 5.84 16.25 -10.06
C ARG A 560 5.32 15.23 -11.09
N GLN A 561 6.22 14.55 -11.78
CA GLN A 561 5.88 13.49 -12.74
C GLN A 561 5.19 12.31 -12.06
N CYS A 562 5.71 11.85 -10.91
CA CYS A 562 5.04 10.83 -10.10
C CYS A 562 3.65 11.29 -9.60
N ILE A 563 3.45 12.58 -9.29
CA ILE A 563 2.14 13.12 -8.89
C ILE A 563 1.16 13.18 -10.06
N LEU A 564 1.59 13.62 -11.25
CA LEU A 564 0.79 13.61 -12.48
C LEU A 564 0.31 12.18 -12.80
N ALA A 565 1.24 11.23 -12.79
CA ALA A 565 1.00 9.81 -12.97
C ALA A 565 0.00 9.20 -11.98
N LEU A 566 0.18 9.46 -10.69
CA LEU A 566 -0.74 8.98 -9.67
C LEU A 566 -2.12 9.67 -9.77
N SER A 567 -2.19 10.89 -10.29
CA SER A 567 -3.46 11.58 -10.56
C SER A 567 -4.21 10.92 -11.73
N GLU A 568 -3.51 10.45 -12.76
CA GLU A 568 -4.09 9.66 -13.86
C GLU A 568 -4.57 8.28 -13.38
N LEU A 569 -3.74 7.57 -12.60
CA LEU A 569 -4.09 6.30 -11.98
C LEU A 569 -5.31 6.43 -11.05
N ALA A 570 -5.43 7.54 -10.32
CA ALA A 570 -6.54 7.79 -9.38
C ALA A 570 -7.90 8.02 -10.05
N LYS A 571 -7.95 8.26 -11.37
CA LYS A 571 -9.22 8.25 -12.15
C LYS A 571 -9.77 6.83 -12.32
N HIS A 572 -8.90 5.83 -12.31
CA HIS A 572 -9.19 4.44 -12.67
C HIS A 572 -9.25 3.56 -11.41
N TRP A 573 -8.13 3.50 -10.71
CA TRP A 573 -7.99 2.82 -9.43
C TRP A 573 -8.52 3.72 -8.31
N PRO A 574 -9.23 3.17 -7.30
CA PRO A 574 -9.64 3.93 -6.14
C PRO A 574 -8.42 4.09 -5.21
N VAL A 575 -7.47 4.91 -5.65
CA VAL A 575 -6.33 5.35 -4.82
C VAL A 575 -6.90 6.17 -3.67
N GLY A 576 -6.32 6.05 -2.48
CA GLY A 576 -6.68 6.92 -1.36
C GLY A 576 -6.42 8.39 -1.74
N LEU A 577 -7.45 9.12 -2.19
CA LEU A 577 -7.34 10.52 -2.61
C LEU A 577 -6.75 11.42 -1.52
N TRP A 578 -6.92 11.03 -0.26
CA TRP A 578 -6.30 11.68 0.91
C TRP A 578 -4.79 11.48 0.98
N ILE A 579 -4.26 10.34 0.53
CA ILE A 579 -2.82 10.07 0.41
C ILE A 579 -2.23 10.98 -0.66
N MET A 580 -2.91 11.11 -1.80
CA MET A 580 -2.53 12.06 -2.86
C MET A 580 -2.51 13.51 -2.38
N ARG A 581 -3.55 13.94 -1.66
CA ARG A 581 -3.61 15.27 -1.03
C ARG A 581 -2.48 15.47 0.00
N PHE A 582 -2.18 14.46 0.81
CA PHE A 582 -1.07 14.49 1.77
C PHE A 582 0.27 14.72 1.07
N PHE A 583 0.60 13.93 0.04
CA PHE A 583 1.83 14.10 -0.73
C PHE A 583 1.88 15.44 -1.48
N GLY A 584 0.78 15.89 -2.09
CA GLY A 584 0.72 17.21 -2.73
C GLY A 584 0.96 18.37 -1.75
N ASN A 585 0.39 18.30 -0.55
CA ASN A 585 0.61 19.30 0.51
C ASN A 585 2.05 19.25 1.07
N LEU A 586 2.59 18.04 1.27
CA LEU A 586 3.96 17.83 1.71
C LEU A 586 4.95 18.41 0.67
N MET A 587 4.73 18.11 -0.61
CA MET A 587 5.56 18.63 -1.70
C MET A 587 5.50 20.15 -1.81
N ARG A 588 4.31 20.78 -1.78
CA ARG A 588 4.19 22.26 -1.79
C ARG A 588 4.98 22.93 -0.65
N ARG A 589 5.02 22.30 0.53
CA ARG A 589 5.82 22.77 1.68
C ARG A 589 7.32 22.55 1.50
N LEU A 590 7.75 21.42 0.95
CA LEU A 590 9.16 21.08 0.77
C LEU A 590 9.82 21.79 -0.42
N THR A 591 9.06 22.16 -1.46
CA THR A 591 9.56 22.89 -2.64
C THR A 591 9.40 24.41 -2.56
N GLY A 592 8.81 24.94 -1.49
CA GLY A 592 8.62 26.38 -1.29
C GLY A 592 7.50 27.03 -2.10
N GLN A 593 6.76 26.27 -2.92
CA GLN A 593 5.69 26.80 -3.78
C GLN A 593 4.41 27.23 -3.02
N GLY A 594 4.38 27.08 -1.70
CA GLY A 594 3.25 27.46 -0.84
C GLY A 594 3.43 28.73 0.00
N SER A 595 4.44 29.57 -0.28
CA SER A 595 4.68 30.80 0.50
C SER A 595 5.31 31.92 -0.34
N ALA A 596 4.53 32.44 -1.30
CA ALA A 596 4.90 33.59 -2.13
C ALA A 596 3.85 34.71 -2.13
N VAL A 597 2.94 34.75 -1.13
CA VAL A 597 2.04 35.89 -0.89
C VAL A 597 1.95 36.18 0.62
N SER A 598 3.00 36.80 1.16
CA SER A 598 2.97 37.66 2.37
C SER A 598 4.40 38.16 2.63
N ALA A 599 4.70 39.37 2.18
CA ALA A 599 5.92 40.06 2.60
C ALA A 599 5.74 40.49 4.07
N GLY A 600 6.48 39.87 5.00
CA GLY A 600 6.36 40.23 6.42
C GLY A 600 7.20 39.35 7.36
N SER A 601 8.33 39.91 7.81
CA SER A 601 9.17 39.41 8.92
C SER A 601 9.91 38.07 8.71
N ILE A 602 11.12 38.18 8.18
CA ILE A 602 12.23 37.29 8.54
C ILE A 602 12.61 37.61 10.00
N VAL A 603 12.62 36.60 10.88
CA VAL A 603 13.31 36.71 12.17
C VAL A 603 14.64 35.98 12.07
N ASP A 604 15.70 36.78 12.13
CA ASP A 604 17.10 36.41 12.06
C ASP A 604 17.54 35.51 13.23
N VAL A 605 18.30 34.45 12.93
CA VAL A 605 19.14 33.74 13.92
C VAL A 605 20.48 33.40 13.28
N THR A 606 21.26 34.42 12.95
CA THR A 606 22.67 34.27 12.56
C THR A 606 23.60 34.61 13.73
N SER A 607 24.51 33.69 14.05
CA SER A 607 25.75 33.89 14.84
C SER A 607 25.69 34.60 16.21
N ARG A 608 26.06 33.88 17.27
CA ARG A 608 26.57 34.51 18.50
C ARG A 608 27.94 35.15 18.23
N ILE A 609 28.05 36.44 18.51
CA ILE A 609 29.32 37.18 18.50
C ILE A 609 30.25 36.66 19.60
N ALA A 610 31.46 36.25 19.23
CA ALA A 610 32.61 36.24 20.12
C ALA A 610 33.36 37.57 19.93
N ASN A 611 33.49 38.35 21.00
CA ASN A 611 33.99 39.72 20.94
C ASN A 611 35.49 39.75 21.28
N CYS A 612 36.37 40.12 20.35
CA CYS A 612 37.77 40.48 20.64
C CYS A 612 38.42 41.36 19.53
N ASN A 613 38.33 42.68 19.71
CA ASN A 613 39.35 43.71 19.46
C ASN A 613 40.28 43.69 18.20
N ARG A 614 40.13 44.79 17.44
CA ARG A 614 41.15 45.82 17.05
C ARG A 614 41.87 45.80 15.70
N ASN A 615 41.88 47.02 15.13
CA ASN A 615 42.87 47.68 14.24
C ASN A 615 42.95 47.20 12.77
N GLU A 616 42.61 48.07 11.81
CA GLU A 616 43.50 48.90 10.95
C GLU A 616 43.89 48.17 9.64
N ASP A 617 43.97 48.75 8.43
CA ASP A 617 43.67 50.10 7.89
C ASP A 617 43.69 50.05 6.32
N SER A 618 43.39 51.17 5.62
CA SER A 618 43.82 51.58 4.24
C SER A 618 43.37 50.78 2.97
N THR A 619 42.60 51.35 1.99
CA THR A 619 43.00 52.04 0.70
C THR A 619 43.50 51.13 -0.48
N LEU A 620 43.42 51.39 -1.81
CA LEU A 620 43.13 52.57 -2.69
C LEU A 620 42.99 52.17 -4.22
N THR A 621 42.43 53.05 -5.09
CA THR A 621 42.67 53.25 -6.59
C THR A 621 42.36 52.16 -7.64
N GLU A 622 41.56 52.40 -8.72
CA GLU A 622 41.81 53.09 -10.04
C GLU A 622 42.63 52.28 -11.09
N VAL A 623 42.54 52.40 -12.44
CA VAL A 623 41.57 52.77 -13.51
C VAL A 623 42.37 52.79 -14.86
N SER A 624 41.72 52.48 -16.02
CA SER A 624 42.08 52.83 -17.43
C SER A 624 42.98 51.96 -18.37
N ARG A 625 42.33 51.51 -19.47
CA ARG A 625 42.64 51.61 -20.95
C ARG A 625 43.95 51.11 -21.61
N ALA A 626 43.76 50.31 -22.68
CA ALA A 626 44.28 50.51 -24.07
C ALA A 626 43.59 49.51 -25.05
N THR A 627 43.76 49.44 -26.39
CA THR A 627 43.55 50.32 -27.59
C THR A 627 43.87 49.43 -28.84
N SER A 628 43.21 49.64 -30.01
CA SER A 628 43.76 49.57 -31.39
C SER A 628 43.51 48.39 -32.40
N GLN A 629 43.35 48.79 -33.69
CA GLN A 629 43.61 48.12 -35.01
C GLN A 629 42.60 47.09 -35.60
N THR A 630 42.47 46.85 -36.93
CA THR A 630 42.17 47.66 -38.16
C THR A 630 42.12 46.77 -39.44
N LEU A 631 41.62 47.29 -40.60
CA LEU A 631 41.61 46.75 -42.01
C LEU A 631 40.30 46.05 -42.45
N ALA A 632 39.53 46.50 -43.47
CA ALA A 632 39.72 46.56 -44.95
C ALA A 632 39.37 45.21 -45.67
N GLU A 633 38.73 45.10 -46.85
CA GLU A 633 38.42 46.03 -47.95
C GLU A 633 37.32 45.51 -48.94
N ASN A 634 36.58 46.42 -49.61
CA ASN A 634 35.95 46.42 -50.97
C ASN A 634 35.23 45.21 -51.67
N GLY A 635 34.07 45.51 -52.30
CA GLY A 635 33.67 45.00 -53.65
C GLY A 635 32.23 44.46 -53.86
N GLY A 636 31.35 45.19 -54.58
CA GLY A 636 29.99 44.74 -55.03
C GLY A 636 29.95 44.28 -56.52
N PRO A 637 28.90 44.54 -57.32
CA PRO A 637 27.52 45.05 -57.02
C PRO A 637 26.39 44.40 -57.90
N PHE A 638 25.21 45.06 -58.07
CA PHE A 638 24.10 44.83 -59.04
C PHE A 638 23.08 43.67 -58.76
N THR A 639 21.75 43.78 -58.95
CA THR A 639 20.83 44.94 -59.24
C THR A 639 19.36 44.62 -58.94
N ASP A 640 18.55 45.68 -58.73
CA ASP A 640 17.13 45.92 -59.11
C ASP A 640 16.05 44.84 -58.82
N ALA A 641 14.85 45.19 -58.34
CA ALA A 641 14.03 46.26 -58.92
C ALA A 641 12.92 46.86 -58.01
N THR A 642 12.72 48.17 -58.20
CA THR A 642 11.44 48.92 -58.19
C THR A 642 10.58 49.05 -56.92
N ASN A 643 10.62 50.29 -56.38
CA ASN A 643 9.50 51.28 -56.29
C ASN A 643 8.27 50.97 -55.42
N ALA A 644 7.70 51.91 -54.65
CA ALA A 644 8.02 53.32 -54.36
C ALA A 644 7.54 53.62 -52.91
N GLN A 645 8.34 54.24 -52.03
CA GLN A 645 8.52 55.70 -51.84
C GLN A 645 7.22 56.47 -51.50
N VAL A 646 7.00 56.97 -50.26
CA VAL A 646 7.66 58.11 -49.53
C VAL A 646 6.87 59.42 -49.75
N ALA A 647 6.70 60.38 -48.82
CA ALA A 647 7.27 60.67 -47.49
C ALA A 647 6.15 60.98 -46.47
N GLY A 648 6.32 61.25 -45.16
CA GLY A 648 7.46 61.53 -44.25
C GLY A 648 6.87 62.30 -43.04
N ALA A 649 7.52 62.60 -41.91
CA ALA A 649 8.82 62.35 -41.27
C ALA A 649 8.56 62.51 -39.72
N VAL A 650 9.44 62.30 -38.73
CA VAL A 650 10.91 62.34 -38.57
C VAL A 650 11.33 61.30 -37.50
N MET A 651 12.57 60.80 -37.57
CA MET A 651 13.18 59.89 -36.58
C MET A 651 13.71 60.62 -35.33
N GLU A 652 13.68 59.93 -34.18
CA GLU A 652 14.86 59.86 -33.30
C GLU A 652 15.39 58.42 -33.32
N THR A 653 16.71 58.28 -33.27
CA THR A 653 17.43 57.01 -33.49
C THR A 653 18.11 56.51 -32.22
N ASN A 654 17.99 55.22 -31.93
CA ASN A 654 19.18 54.36 -31.91
C ASN A 654 18.86 52.85 -31.90
N ASP A 655 19.70 52.11 -32.61
CA ASP A 655 19.73 50.66 -32.74
C ASP A 655 20.13 49.97 -31.40
N LEU A 656 19.53 48.86 -30.94
CA LEU A 656 19.46 47.50 -31.52
C LEU A 656 20.73 46.67 -31.23
N PHE A 657 20.76 45.99 -30.07
CA PHE A 657 21.10 44.56 -29.90
C PHE A 657 21.15 44.14 -28.41
N GLN A 658 20.06 43.58 -27.88
CA GLN A 658 20.01 42.54 -26.84
C GLN A 658 18.54 42.21 -26.52
N GLN A 659 17.98 41.18 -27.15
CA GLN A 659 16.65 40.66 -26.82
C GLN A 659 16.74 39.74 -25.59
N PRO A 660 15.98 39.98 -24.50
CA PRO A 660 15.84 39.03 -23.41
C PRO A 660 14.84 37.92 -23.81
N ALA A 661 15.10 36.70 -23.34
CA ALA A 661 14.24 35.54 -23.60
C ALA A 661 12.84 35.69 -22.96
N ASP A 662 11.85 35.09 -23.63
CA ASP A 662 10.43 35.31 -23.33
C ASP A 662 10.01 34.98 -21.90
N GLN A 663 9.42 35.97 -21.24
CA GLN A 663 8.67 35.79 -20.00
C GLN A 663 7.27 35.23 -20.32
N PHE A 664 7.21 33.96 -20.75
CA PHE A 664 5.95 33.27 -21.03
C PHE A 664 5.12 33.15 -19.75
N SER A 665 3.97 33.82 -19.74
CA SER A 665 2.99 33.80 -18.64
C SER A 665 2.54 32.36 -18.36
N PHE A 666 2.80 31.89 -17.14
CA PHE A 666 2.51 30.51 -16.70
C PHE A 666 1.32 30.43 -15.74
N ASP A 667 0.72 31.56 -15.38
CA ASP A 667 -0.34 31.65 -14.36
C ASP A 667 -1.74 31.25 -14.89
N ASN A 668 -1.94 31.26 -16.21
CA ASN A 668 -3.25 30.96 -16.82
C ASN A 668 -3.58 29.46 -16.95
N PHE A 669 -2.66 28.53 -16.65
CA PHE A 669 -2.97 27.09 -16.73
C PHE A 669 -3.84 26.58 -15.56
N TRP A 670 -4.06 27.42 -14.53
CA TRP A 670 -4.92 27.11 -13.37
C TRP A 670 -6.28 27.81 -13.43
N ALA A 671 -6.57 28.55 -14.49
CA ALA A 671 -7.77 29.37 -14.62
C ALA A 671 -8.56 29.04 -15.89
N GLU A 672 -9.26 27.89 -15.88
CA GLU A 672 -10.69 27.81 -16.26
C GLU A 672 -11.23 26.37 -16.06
N ASP A 673 -12.34 26.25 -15.33
CA ASP A 673 -13.29 25.13 -15.26
C ASP A 673 -12.76 23.68 -15.23
N THR A 674 -12.05 23.29 -14.16
CA THR A 674 -12.55 22.21 -13.26
C THR A 674 -11.75 22.09 -11.95
N ILE A 675 -12.47 22.11 -10.81
CA ILE A 675 -11.98 21.87 -9.45
C ILE A 675 -11.08 22.99 -8.90
N ASP A 676 -11.70 24.04 -8.36
CA ASP A 676 -11.07 24.96 -7.42
C ASP A 676 -10.68 24.20 -6.13
N VAL A 677 -9.37 24.01 -5.95
CA VAL A 677 -8.80 23.32 -4.79
C VAL A 677 -8.67 24.25 -3.58
N ASP A 678 -8.62 25.57 -3.78
CA ASP A 678 -8.40 26.55 -2.71
C ASP A 678 -9.71 26.91 -1.98
N LEU A 679 -10.86 26.88 -2.67
CA LEU A 679 -12.19 26.95 -2.02
C LEU A 679 -12.40 25.78 -1.03
N LEU A 680 -11.76 24.64 -1.28
CA LEU A 680 -11.77 23.46 -0.41
C LEU A 680 -10.78 23.55 0.77
N LEU A 681 -9.87 24.51 0.78
CA LEU A 681 -8.83 24.66 1.82
C LEU A 681 -9.22 25.63 2.95
N GLN A 682 -10.23 26.49 2.76
CA GLN A 682 -10.64 27.47 3.79
C GLN A 682 -11.41 26.88 4.98
N HIS A 683 -11.97 25.67 4.88
CA HIS A 683 -12.88 25.12 5.89
C HIS A 683 -12.44 23.82 6.59
N GLY A 684 -11.15 23.47 6.58
CA GLY A 684 -10.72 22.28 7.32
C GLY A 684 -9.22 22.03 7.45
N LEU A 685 -8.57 22.71 8.40
CA LEU A 685 -7.69 22.14 9.45
C LEU A 685 -6.70 23.19 10.03
N CYS A 686 -7.15 23.90 11.07
CA CYS A 686 -6.33 24.51 12.11
C CYS A 686 -7.23 24.58 13.37
N PRO A 687 -6.74 24.42 14.63
CA PRO A 687 -5.35 24.59 15.06
C PRO A 687 -4.74 23.41 15.85
N LEU A 688 -3.41 23.31 15.79
CA LEU A 688 -2.59 22.75 16.87
C LEU A 688 -1.51 23.77 17.25
N LEU A 689 -1.85 24.70 18.15
CA LEU A 689 -0.96 25.38 19.11
C LEU A 689 -1.84 26.27 20.03
N PRO A 690 -1.52 26.42 21.34
CA PRO A 690 -2.31 27.23 22.26
C PRO A 690 -1.80 28.69 22.32
N GLY A 691 -2.70 29.66 22.33
CA GLY A 691 -2.35 31.07 22.53
C GLY A 691 -3.57 32.00 22.52
N ASN A 692 -3.92 32.54 23.70
CA ASN A 692 -4.92 33.61 23.80
C ASN A 692 -4.43 34.87 23.07
N PHE A 693 -5.27 35.46 22.24
CA PHE A 693 -5.16 36.89 21.88
C PHE A 693 -6.49 37.59 22.14
N GLY A 694 -6.40 38.75 22.78
CA GLY A 694 -7.54 39.44 23.37
C GLY A 694 -8.43 40.18 22.37
N THR A 695 -9.70 40.27 22.72
CA THR A 695 -10.68 41.19 22.11
C THR A 695 -10.30 42.65 22.35
N PHE A 696 -10.33 43.51 21.32
CA PHE A 696 -10.63 44.95 21.43
C PHE A 696 -11.02 45.54 20.04
N PRO A 697 -11.58 46.76 19.95
CA PRO A 697 -12.91 46.99 19.34
C PRO A 697 -12.87 47.48 17.87
N PRO A 698 -14.03 47.50 17.17
CA PRO A 698 -14.10 48.02 15.80
C PRO A 698 -14.05 49.55 15.75
N MET A 699 -13.36 50.10 14.74
CA MET A 699 -13.50 51.50 14.33
C MET A 699 -13.70 51.60 12.81
N SER A 700 -14.93 51.99 12.46
CA SER A 700 -15.36 52.93 11.41
C SER A 700 -14.45 53.27 10.22
N ASP A 701 -15.07 53.27 9.03
CA ASP A 701 -14.64 53.92 7.79
C ASP A 701 -14.15 55.37 7.97
N PRO A 702 -13.37 55.86 7.00
CA PRO A 702 -13.76 57.12 6.36
C PRO A 702 -13.73 57.10 4.82
N GLN A 703 -14.54 57.98 4.25
CA GLN A 703 -14.68 58.23 2.81
C GLN A 703 -13.51 59.04 2.23
N GLY A 704 -13.26 58.84 0.93
CA GLY A 704 -12.96 59.88 -0.07
C GLY A 704 -11.80 60.86 0.14
N PHE A 705 -10.75 60.72 -0.67
CA PHE A 705 -10.62 61.50 -1.91
C PHE A 705 -9.63 60.82 -2.89
#